data_AF-A0A8H7GDY2-F1
#
_entry.id   AF-A0A8H7GDY2-F1
#
_cell.length_a   1.000
_cell.length_b   1.000
_cell.length_c   1.000
_cell.angle_alpha   90.00
_cell.angle_beta   90.00
_cell.angle_gamma   90.00
#
_symmetry.space_group_name_H-M   'P 1'
#
loop_
_entity.id
_entity.type
_entity.pdbx_description
1 polymer ?
#
loop_
_entity_poly.entity_id
_entity_poly.type
_entity_poly.pdbx_seq_one_letter_code
_entity_poly.pdbx_strand_id
1 'polypeptide(L)'
;MSALVTPRLEPPSVRITYAIAGCSEHSGRYEAANIMIDDPMDQSSRWSGAQHVPGVRQWMLLRLETLAVLSGSWSLDIYSVHLVANTFPVASEHHLWKAHPCNMKEFKIYVGMDEDNMAQILHSSLKNDSAPETFVLGRVNRAGVPFPTRYIRIVPISAYGQSFHTSIWHVSLAGIADEKYVNKIRGDFEEHREANVMLHILKHLRQRRLLTSYQSIISNSSIRLEHPLVTKLHTTLVLQGNWPGTEALLLKLSQAGLFDDYLRTCQPRASWKRITAADPDGDIPCKRGGHAMCIDQGKQKIYLFGGWDGQNSLDDFWVYDIQEDQWTLLSRNSANEKNGPEPRSCHKMVFDAKTGCIFMLGRLGDKDAKEYAEGLDSRHRTSGEDDRTVPFCSEFHRYHTRGLDAGKWDLLSFDTASAGGPPLIFDHQMVMDCDAQVIYVFGGRVVDGDWNSSKYSGLYSYSVRTSKWKMIQPNDAAIPSRFGHSMVLDNSSHMLYIFAGQREEKYLADMYAYNIRTNSAMELFGNFSNNGGPDACFTQRAVLDKELKEIYTFCGLTRTQNLGSLTVLRSDALNWVYRYAETPGQWTEILPPAPSLPPSEGPLPRYAHQVVYDEGTKTVYMHGGNAGLGSGNEQSMERGETSGEQFGENEDERRTRVGEGAGDRRLDDFWSMTLSRPGAKELIRRATFEIRKQQFREMCSGNPQQQVKALNFLRKDIYSTVDHTNPTEAADYRALLTHLLMPTPSTPSRRRSDGEAGTEPPRKRSRPSTPEETWTSDFDTSLEASGSDEERASTPAPSASPASPPRRHVLLRMDEDAEERELRKDGSAVSGDTFRQRTEVFERLMMFIGEGEKQPEGGLVDFMNNIGESW
;
A
#
# COMPACT_ATOMS: atom_id res chain seq x y z
N MET A 1 -18.76 -19.32 -27.07
CA MET A 1 -18.36 -20.74 -26.99
C MET A 1 -16.92 -20.77 -26.50
N SER A 2 -16.71 -21.19 -25.26
CA SER A 2 -15.39 -21.21 -24.60
C SER A 2 -14.58 -22.39 -25.13
N ALA A 3 -13.53 -22.11 -25.89
CA ALA A 3 -12.53 -23.11 -26.22
C ALA A 3 -11.66 -23.32 -24.98
N LEU A 4 -11.69 -24.53 -24.43
CA LEU A 4 -10.77 -25.03 -23.42
C LEU A 4 -9.33 -24.80 -23.90
N VAL A 5 -8.67 -23.78 -23.35
CA VAL A 5 -7.24 -23.56 -23.55
C VAL A 5 -6.51 -24.64 -22.73
N THR A 6 -6.07 -25.69 -23.41
CA THR A 6 -5.04 -26.60 -22.86
C THR A 6 -3.82 -25.76 -22.47
N PRO A 7 -3.26 -25.90 -21.25
CA PRO A 7 -2.04 -25.20 -20.88
C PRO A 7 -0.92 -25.72 -21.78
N ARG A 8 -0.43 -24.88 -22.70
CA ARG A 8 0.76 -25.21 -23.49
C ARG A 8 1.93 -25.27 -22.51
N LEU A 9 2.62 -26.41 -22.45
CA LEU A 9 3.83 -26.57 -21.64
C LEU A 9 4.83 -25.48 -22.01
N GLU A 10 5.18 -24.63 -21.03
CA GLU A 10 6.30 -23.69 -21.16
C GLU A 10 7.60 -24.49 -21.36
N PRO A 11 8.51 -24.07 -22.27
CA PRO A 11 9.81 -24.72 -22.41
C PRO A 11 10.62 -24.65 -21.11
N PRO A 12 11.53 -25.61 -20.87
CA PRO A 12 12.37 -25.59 -19.69
C PRO A 12 13.31 -24.38 -19.72
N SER A 13 13.70 -23.98 -18.53
CA SER A 13 14.47 -22.79 -18.31
C SER A 13 15.97 -23.14 -18.39
N VAL A 14 16.75 -22.37 -19.17
CA VAL A 14 18.20 -22.54 -19.38
C VAL A 14 19.02 -21.31 -18.93
N ARG A 15 20.30 -21.53 -18.58
CA ARG A 15 21.24 -20.44 -18.28
C ARG A 15 21.42 -19.56 -19.52
N ILE A 16 21.35 -18.25 -19.34
CA ILE A 16 21.47 -17.26 -20.42
C ILE A 16 22.85 -16.63 -20.37
N THR A 17 23.54 -16.64 -21.51
CA THR A 17 24.82 -15.97 -21.69
C THR A 17 24.62 -14.50 -22.08
N TYR A 18 25.53 -13.66 -21.61
CA TYR A 18 25.49 -12.22 -21.85
C TYR A 18 26.90 -11.65 -21.98
N ALA A 19 27.01 -10.50 -22.63
CA ALA A 19 28.20 -9.67 -22.68
C ALA A 19 27.96 -8.34 -21.97
N ILE A 20 29.01 -7.70 -21.47
CA ILE A 20 28.93 -6.34 -20.95
C ILE A 20 28.82 -5.36 -22.14
N ALA A 21 27.69 -4.67 -22.26
CA ALA A 21 27.46 -3.66 -23.28
C ALA A 21 27.92 -2.26 -22.84
N GLY A 22 27.90 -1.99 -21.54
CA GLY A 22 28.42 -0.75 -20.98
C GLY A 22 28.36 -0.73 -19.46
N CYS A 23 29.08 0.18 -18.83
CA CYS A 23 28.99 0.43 -17.40
C CYS A 23 29.42 1.86 -17.08
N SER A 24 29.01 2.35 -15.91
CA SER A 24 29.63 3.52 -15.29
C SER A 24 31.09 3.23 -14.92
N GLU A 25 31.88 4.30 -14.75
CA GLU A 25 33.30 4.20 -14.38
C GLU A 25 33.53 3.28 -13.17
N HIS A 26 34.60 2.48 -13.25
CA HIS A 26 34.98 1.51 -12.23
C HIS A 26 36.31 1.89 -11.57
N SER A 27 36.53 1.36 -10.37
CA SER A 27 37.78 1.57 -9.62
C SER A 27 38.84 0.56 -10.05
N GLY A 28 39.98 1.06 -10.55
CA GLY A 28 41.17 0.24 -10.83
C GLY A 28 40.86 -1.03 -11.64
N ARG A 29 41.29 -2.19 -11.11
CA ARG A 29 41.16 -3.52 -11.73
C ARG A 29 39.77 -4.19 -11.59
N TYR A 30 38.78 -3.50 -11.02
CA TYR A 30 37.43 -4.06 -10.78
C TYR A 30 36.50 -3.77 -11.97
N GLU A 31 36.87 -4.30 -13.13
CA GLU A 31 36.18 -4.07 -14.39
C GLU A 31 34.82 -4.78 -14.45
N ALA A 32 33.92 -4.31 -15.31
CA ALA A 32 32.59 -4.90 -15.43
C ALA A 32 32.63 -6.34 -15.98
N ALA A 33 33.63 -6.71 -16.77
CA ALA A 33 33.76 -8.08 -17.29
C ALA A 33 33.93 -9.13 -16.18
N ASN A 34 34.45 -8.71 -15.02
CA ASN A 34 34.75 -9.62 -13.92
C ASN A 34 33.49 -10.23 -13.29
N ILE A 35 32.32 -9.59 -13.43
CA ILE A 35 31.06 -10.12 -12.89
C ILE A 35 30.52 -11.33 -13.65
N MET A 36 31.13 -11.71 -14.78
CA MET A 36 30.70 -12.86 -15.56
C MET A 36 31.28 -14.19 -15.03
N ILE A 37 32.28 -14.11 -14.16
CA ILE A 37 32.99 -15.27 -13.61
C ILE A 37 32.87 -15.23 -12.09
N ASP A 38 32.49 -16.36 -11.49
CA ASP A 38 32.51 -16.54 -10.05
C ASP A 38 33.85 -17.19 -9.66
N ASP A 39 34.87 -16.36 -9.40
CA ASP A 39 36.18 -16.82 -8.95
C ASP A 39 36.49 -16.35 -7.52
N PRO A 40 36.14 -17.14 -6.48
CA PRO A 40 36.37 -16.77 -5.09
C PRO A 40 37.86 -16.71 -4.71
N MET A 41 38.76 -17.22 -5.57
CA MET A 41 40.20 -17.18 -5.35
C MET A 41 40.83 -15.89 -5.89
N ASP A 42 40.13 -15.17 -6.77
CA ASP A 42 40.56 -13.86 -7.27
C ASP A 42 39.75 -12.70 -6.66
N GLN A 43 40.42 -11.88 -5.84
CA GLN A 43 39.85 -10.69 -5.23
C GLN A 43 39.44 -9.61 -6.25
N SER A 44 39.98 -9.65 -7.48
CA SER A 44 39.52 -8.79 -8.57
C SER A 44 38.28 -9.27 -9.29
N SER A 45 37.75 -10.47 -9.02
CA SER A 45 36.58 -11.07 -9.69
C SER A 45 35.25 -10.41 -9.32
N ARG A 46 35.19 -9.09 -9.49
CA ARG A 46 34.05 -8.23 -9.19
C ARG A 46 34.15 -6.93 -9.96
N TRP A 47 33.02 -6.27 -10.10
CA TRP A 47 32.94 -4.86 -10.46
C TRP A 47 32.81 -4.00 -9.21
N SER A 48 33.50 -2.87 -9.17
CA SER A 48 33.37 -1.85 -8.12
C SER A 48 33.36 -0.47 -8.76
N GLY A 49 32.34 0.33 -8.45
CA GLY A 49 32.22 1.66 -9.02
C GLY A 49 33.34 2.61 -8.61
N ALA A 50 33.65 3.59 -9.47
CA ALA A 50 34.61 4.66 -9.19
C ALA A 50 34.06 5.70 -8.19
N GLN A 51 34.90 6.67 -7.82
CA GLN A 51 34.63 7.66 -6.77
C GLN A 51 33.29 8.38 -7.00
N HIS A 52 32.45 8.46 -5.96
CA HIS A 52 31.08 8.97 -6.09
C HIS A 52 31.09 10.49 -6.33
N VAL A 53 30.92 10.92 -7.58
CA VAL A 53 30.64 12.32 -7.91
C VAL A 53 29.17 12.61 -7.58
N PRO A 54 28.85 13.65 -6.78
CA PRO A 54 27.47 14.01 -6.48
C PRO A 54 26.65 14.18 -7.78
N GLY A 55 25.57 13.42 -7.92
CA GLY A 55 24.66 13.47 -9.07
C GLY A 55 24.90 12.42 -10.17
N VAL A 56 26.00 11.66 -10.14
CA VAL A 56 26.27 10.59 -11.13
C VAL A 56 25.78 9.23 -10.59
N ARG A 57 24.74 8.66 -11.21
CA ARG A 57 24.25 7.32 -10.86
C ARG A 57 25.12 6.24 -11.48
N GLN A 58 25.52 5.25 -10.67
CA GLN A 58 26.23 4.07 -11.14
C GLN A 58 25.26 3.12 -11.88
N TRP A 59 25.74 2.46 -12.93
CA TRP A 59 24.93 1.52 -13.70
C TRP A 59 25.81 0.52 -14.47
N MET A 60 25.22 -0.62 -14.81
CA MET A 60 25.81 -1.63 -15.66
C MET A 60 24.78 -2.13 -16.66
N LEU A 61 25.15 -2.25 -17.93
CA LEU A 61 24.31 -2.70 -19.02
C LEU A 61 24.85 -4.01 -19.57
N LEU A 62 24.02 -5.04 -19.49
CA LEU A 62 24.27 -6.38 -20.00
C LEU A 62 23.49 -6.55 -21.31
N ARG A 63 24.11 -7.17 -22.32
CA ARG A 63 23.47 -7.55 -23.57
C ARG A 63 23.46 -9.07 -23.67
N LEU A 64 22.28 -9.66 -23.70
CA LEU A 64 22.11 -11.10 -23.87
C LEU A 64 22.62 -11.52 -25.25
N GLU A 65 23.26 -12.69 -25.36
CA GLU A 65 23.76 -13.18 -26.65
C GLU A 65 22.61 -13.57 -27.58
N THR A 66 21.58 -14.23 -27.02
CA THR A 66 20.32 -14.57 -27.69
C THR A 66 19.16 -13.81 -27.05
N LEU A 67 18.09 -13.56 -27.82
CA LEU A 67 16.84 -13.09 -27.23
C LEU A 67 16.32 -14.16 -26.27
N ALA A 68 15.81 -13.72 -25.12
CA ALA A 68 15.26 -14.61 -24.13
C ALA A 68 13.97 -14.01 -23.53
N VAL A 69 13.11 -14.87 -23.02
CA VAL A 69 11.98 -14.49 -22.18
C VAL A 69 12.34 -14.86 -20.75
N LEU A 70 12.34 -13.89 -19.85
CA LEU A 70 12.61 -14.10 -18.44
C LEU A 70 11.37 -14.77 -17.80
N SER A 71 11.52 -15.93 -17.16
CA SER A 71 10.39 -16.74 -16.61
C SER A 71 10.32 -16.69 -15.07
N GLY A 72 9.16 -17.05 -14.50
CA GLY A 72 8.88 -17.04 -13.06
C GLY A 72 9.54 -18.15 -12.23
N SER A 73 10.30 -19.06 -12.86
CA SER A 73 11.16 -20.05 -12.20
C SER A 73 12.63 -19.67 -12.36
N TRP A 74 12.97 -18.41 -12.03
CA TRP A 74 14.35 -17.96 -12.07
C TRP A 74 14.74 -17.06 -10.92
N SER A 75 15.97 -17.33 -10.51
CA SER A 75 16.87 -16.49 -9.77
C SER A 75 17.68 -15.61 -10.71
N LEU A 76 17.70 -14.31 -10.47
CA LEU A 76 18.90 -13.55 -10.66
C LEU A 76 19.76 -13.75 -9.42
N ASP A 77 20.85 -14.50 -9.54
CA ASP A 77 21.84 -14.55 -8.48
C ASP A 77 22.73 -13.31 -8.61
N ILE A 78 22.47 -12.28 -7.79
CA ILE A 78 23.42 -11.18 -7.63
C ILE A 78 24.27 -11.51 -6.42
N TYR A 79 25.57 -11.64 -6.64
CA TYR A 79 26.50 -11.92 -5.57
C TYR A 79 26.99 -10.59 -4.98
N SER A 80 26.87 -10.43 -3.67
CA SER A 80 27.54 -9.37 -2.90
C SER A 80 28.84 -9.91 -2.30
N VAL A 81 29.96 -9.58 -2.95
CA VAL A 81 31.37 -9.66 -2.48
C VAL A 81 31.82 -10.93 -1.73
N HIS A 82 32.73 -11.69 -2.34
CA HIS A 82 33.87 -12.28 -1.63
C HIS A 82 35.02 -11.26 -1.58
N LEU A 83 35.46 -10.88 -0.38
CA LEU A 83 36.80 -10.36 -0.17
C LEU A 83 37.49 -11.27 0.83
N VAL A 84 38.25 -12.23 0.31
CA VAL A 84 39.49 -12.58 0.98
C VAL A 84 40.34 -11.31 0.90
N ALA A 85 40.91 -10.83 1.99
CA ALA A 85 42.10 -10.00 1.95
C ALA A 85 43.22 -10.89 2.47
N ASN A 86 44.34 -10.89 1.75
CA ASN A 86 45.44 -11.83 1.94
C ASN A 86 46.02 -11.83 3.37
N THR A 87 46.20 -13.05 3.88
CA THR A 87 47.37 -13.56 4.62
C THR A 87 48.03 -12.69 5.70
N PHE A 88 47.85 -13.09 6.95
CA PHE A 88 48.95 -13.75 7.68
C PHE A 88 48.44 -15.14 8.14
N PRO A 89 49.26 -16.20 8.06
CA PRO A 89 48.83 -17.53 8.47
C PRO A 89 48.91 -17.61 9.99
N VAL A 90 47.76 -17.53 10.66
CA VAL A 90 47.62 -18.10 11.99
C VAL A 90 46.52 -19.14 11.89
N ALA A 91 46.93 -20.39 12.10
CA ALA A 91 46.06 -21.54 12.11
C ALA A 91 44.94 -21.36 13.14
N SER A 92 43.73 -21.10 12.66
CA SER A 92 42.53 -21.57 13.32
C SER A 92 41.48 -21.91 12.26
N GLU A 93 41.06 -23.16 12.28
CA GLU A 93 39.84 -23.66 11.65
C GLU A 93 38.68 -22.71 12.01
N HIS A 94 37.75 -22.49 11.06
CA HIS A 94 36.70 -21.44 11.02
C HIS A 94 37.08 -20.17 10.25
N HIS A 95 37.08 -20.24 8.91
CA HIS A 95 36.97 -19.04 8.07
C HIS A 95 35.52 -18.52 8.13
N LEU A 96 35.26 -17.58 9.05
CA LEU A 96 34.01 -16.80 9.09
C LEU A 96 34.06 -15.69 8.03
N TRP A 97 33.19 -15.80 7.03
CA TRP A 97 32.88 -14.76 6.05
C TRP A 97 32.29 -13.52 6.74
N LYS A 98 32.73 -12.30 6.38
CA LYS A 98 32.30 -11.04 7.02
C LYS A 98 31.55 -10.14 6.05
N ALA A 99 30.50 -9.51 6.56
CA ALA A 99 29.81 -8.36 5.97
C ALA A 99 30.82 -7.28 5.52
N HIS A 100 30.64 -6.73 4.31
CA HIS A 100 31.57 -5.75 3.75
C HIS A 100 30.83 -4.43 3.44
N PRO A 101 31.38 -3.26 3.80
CA PRO A 101 30.67 -1.98 3.66
C PRO A 101 30.41 -1.57 2.20
N CYS A 102 31.16 -2.10 1.23
CA CYS A 102 30.89 -1.92 -0.22
C CYS A 102 29.77 -2.82 -0.78
N ASN A 103 29.19 -3.73 0.02
CA ASN A 103 28.11 -4.59 -0.47
C ASN A 103 26.95 -3.72 -0.90
N MET A 104 26.47 -3.98 -2.11
CA MET A 104 25.25 -3.36 -2.62
C MET A 104 24.13 -3.61 -1.62
N LYS A 105 23.49 -2.55 -1.16
CA LYS A 105 22.34 -2.60 -0.25
C LYS A 105 21.07 -2.50 -1.04
N GLU A 106 20.96 -1.55 -1.96
CA GLU A 106 19.74 -1.25 -2.70
C GLU A 106 20.06 -1.10 -4.18
N PHE A 107 19.19 -1.60 -5.04
CA PHE A 107 19.39 -1.58 -6.49
C PHE A 107 18.07 -1.67 -7.27
N LYS A 108 18.15 -1.30 -8.55
CA LYS A 108 17.07 -1.43 -9.52
C LYS A 108 17.52 -2.22 -10.74
N ILE A 109 16.59 -2.89 -11.38
CA ILE A 109 16.79 -3.61 -12.64
C ILE A 109 15.81 -3.11 -13.68
N TYR A 110 16.36 -2.82 -14.85
CA TYR A 110 15.61 -2.47 -16.04
C TYR A 110 15.88 -3.50 -17.13
N VAL A 111 14.90 -3.77 -17.97
CA VAL A 111 15.01 -4.70 -19.10
C VAL A 111 14.38 -4.09 -20.34
N GLY A 112 14.93 -4.41 -21.50
CA GLY A 112 14.43 -3.87 -22.76
C GLY A 112 14.93 -4.62 -23.97
N MET A 113 14.29 -4.33 -25.11
CA MET A 113 14.77 -4.76 -26.43
C MET A 113 15.86 -3.84 -26.96
N ASP A 114 15.85 -2.58 -26.52
CA ASP A 114 16.79 -1.52 -26.90
C ASP A 114 17.43 -0.91 -25.63
N GLU A 115 18.62 -0.31 -25.75
CA GLU A 115 19.37 0.26 -24.62
C GLU A 115 18.78 1.57 -24.08
N ASP A 116 18.05 2.31 -24.92
CA ASP A 116 17.44 3.59 -24.58
C ASP A 116 16.01 3.46 -24.03
N ASN A 117 15.34 2.33 -24.29
CA ASN A 117 13.94 2.09 -23.93
C ASN A 117 13.83 0.82 -23.08
N MET A 118 13.97 0.99 -21.75
CA MET A 118 13.98 -0.13 -20.80
C MET A 118 12.97 0.09 -19.66
N ALA A 119 12.23 -0.95 -19.33
CA ALA A 119 11.22 -0.95 -18.28
C ALA A 119 11.84 -1.36 -16.94
N GLN A 120 11.53 -0.64 -15.85
CA GLN A 120 11.93 -1.06 -14.50
C GLN A 120 11.11 -2.28 -14.07
N ILE A 121 11.77 -3.40 -13.79
CA ILE A 121 11.10 -4.65 -13.42
C ILE A 121 11.36 -5.12 -11.98
N LEU A 122 12.38 -4.56 -11.33
CA LEU A 122 12.71 -4.88 -9.95
C LEU A 122 13.32 -3.66 -9.27
N HIS A 123 12.89 -3.41 -8.03
CA HIS A 123 13.58 -2.57 -7.07
C HIS A 123 13.66 -3.38 -5.79
N SER A 124 14.87 -3.73 -5.38
CA SER A 124 15.10 -4.61 -4.24
C SER A 124 16.33 -4.21 -3.44
N SER A 125 16.57 -4.95 -2.37
CA SER A 125 17.75 -4.84 -1.53
C SER A 125 18.44 -6.19 -1.38
N LEU A 126 19.77 -6.16 -1.30
CA LEU A 126 20.60 -7.31 -0.94
C LEU A 126 20.92 -7.25 0.56
N LYS A 127 21.13 -8.41 1.17
CA LYS A 127 21.64 -8.57 2.54
C LYS A 127 23.13 -8.26 2.61
N ASN A 128 23.61 -7.84 3.77
CA ASN A 128 25.03 -7.57 3.99
C ASN A 128 25.79 -8.84 4.38
N ASP A 129 25.72 -9.86 3.55
CA ASP A 129 26.44 -11.11 3.73
C ASP A 129 27.02 -11.61 2.39
N SER A 130 27.48 -12.87 2.37
CA SER A 130 28.14 -13.50 1.22
C SER A 130 27.26 -14.58 0.57
N ALA A 131 26.02 -14.74 1.04
CA ALA A 131 25.12 -15.73 0.46
C ALA A 131 24.59 -15.22 -0.89
N PRO A 132 24.56 -16.06 -1.94
CA PRO A 132 23.92 -15.67 -3.19
C PRO A 132 22.42 -15.46 -2.96
N GLU A 133 21.89 -14.35 -3.49
CA GLU A 133 20.46 -14.06 -3.42
C GLU A 133 19.83 -14.07 -4.80
N THR A 134 18.72 -14.78 -4.86
CA THR A 134 17.94 -15.13 -6.04
C THR A 134 16.73 -14.18 -6.13
N PHE A 135 16.63 -13.39 -7.21
CA PHE A 135 15.46 -12.54 -7.46
C PHE A 135 14.63 -13.00 -8.66
N VAL A 136 13.31 -13.08 -8.49
CA VAL A 136 12.37 -13.35 -9.59
C VAL A 136 12.12 -12.05 -10.34
N LEU A 137 12.37 -12.06 -11.65
CA LEU A 137 12.19 -10.92 -12.53
C LEU A 137 10.78 -10.91 -13.14
N GLY A 138 10.16 -9.72 -13.22
CA GLY A 138 8.84 -9.54 -13.83
C GLY A 138 8.84 -9.95 -15.30
N ARG A 139 7.98 -10.93 -15.65
CA ARG A 139 7.90 -11.48 -17.02
C ARG A 139 6.90 -10.79 -17.94
N VAL A 140 5.94 -10.08 -17.37
CA VAL A 140 4.81 -9.47 -18.06
C VAL A 140 4.76 -7.98 -17.75
N ASN A 141 4.35 -7.19 -18.73
CA ASN A 141 4.04 -5.79 -18.49
C ASN A 141 2.76 -5.66 -17.63
N ARG A 142 2.36 -4.42 -17.31
CA ARG A 142 1.12 -4.16 -16.55
C ARG A 142 -0.14 -4.73 -17.20
N ALA A 143 -0.13 -4.92 -18.53
CA ALA A 143 -1.23 -5.52 -19.28
C ALA A 143 -1.21 -7.06 -19.29
N GLY A 144 -0.28 -7.70 -18.57
CA GLY A 144 -0.15 -9.15 -18.53
C GLY A 144 0.48 -9.75 -19.79
N VAL A 145 1.09 -8.93 -20.65
CA VAL A 145 1.73 -9.37 -21.89
C VAL A 145 3.20 -9.68 -21.61
N PRO A 146 3.66 -10.92 -21.88
CA PRO A 146 5.07 -11.26 -21.75
C PRO A 146 5.91 -10.51 -22.78
N PHE A 147 7.10 -10.07 -22.41
CA PHE A 147 7.98 -9.32 -23.31
C PHE A 147 9.35 -10.00 -23.49
N PRO A 148 9.91 -9.97 -24.70
CA PRO A 148 11.27 -10.44 -24.95
C PRO A 148 12.30 -9.48 -24.36
N THR A 149 13.42 -10.01 -23.88
CA THR A 149 14.54 -9.22 -23.34
C THR A 149 15.78 -9.39 -24.19
N ARG A 150 16.45 -8.27 -24.49
CA ARG A 150 17.79 -8.24 -25.11
C ARG A 150 18.84 -7.58 -24.22
N TYR A 151 18.43 -6.56 -23.48
CA TYR A 151 19.29 -5.77 -22.60
C TYR A 151 18.77 -5.82 -21.17
N ILE A 152 19.70 -5.86 -20.21
CA ILE A 152 19.41 -5.77 -18.78
C ILE A 152 20.32 -4.68 -18.19
N ARG A 153 19.72 -3.70 -17.50
CA ARG A 153 20.45 -2.64 -16.81
C ARG A 153 20.32 -2.82 -15.31
N ILE A 154 21.45 -2.97 -14.63
CA ILE A 154 21.54 -3.01 -13.18
C ILE A 154 21.96 -1.62 -12.71
N VAL A 155 21.18 -1.01 -11.81
CA VAL A 155 21.43 0.32 -11.27
C VAL A 155 21.59 0.20 -9.76
N PRO A 156 22.84 0.12 -9.26
CA PRO A 156 23.11 0.21 -7.84
C PRO A 156 22.69 1.58 -7.28
N ILE A 157 21.95 1.58 -6.17
CA ILE A 157 21.47 2.80 -5.50
C ILE A 157 22.35 3.13 -4.31
N SER A 158 22.62 2.16 -3.45
CA SER A 158 23.41 2.38 -2.24
C SER A 158 24.21 1.16 -1.82
N ALA A 159 25.29 1.39 -1.07
CA ALA A 159 26.04 0.37 -0.35
C ALA A 159 25.67 0.39 1.14
N TYR A 160 26.05 -0.65 1.89
CA TYR A 160 25.80 -0.70 3.33
C TYR A 160 26.61 0.32 4.13
N GLY A 161 27.80 0.70 3.65
CA GLY A 161 28.59 1.79 4.22
C GLY A 161 28.25 3.13 3.58
N GLN A 162 27.95 4.14 4.39
CA GLN A 162 27.50 5.47 3.94
C GLN A 162 28.53 6.28 3.11
N SER A 163 29.74 5.76 2.92
CA SER A 163 30.82 6.39 2.14
C SER A 163 31.59 5.41 1.27
N PHE A 164 31.01 4.24 1.00
CA PHE A 164 31.65 3.18 0.24
C PHE A 164 31.02 3.04 -1.15
N HIS A 165 31.83 2.63 -2.13
CA HIS A 165 31.36 2.35 -3.47
C HIS A 165 30.62 1.03 -3.52
N THR A 166 29.61 0.96 -4.38
CA THR A 166 28.90 -0.30 -4.58
C THR A 166 29.77 -1.28 -5.36
N SER A 167 29.74 -2.55 -4.97
CA SER A 167 30.41 -3.63 -5.67
C SER A 167 29.45 -4.76 -6.00
N ILE A 168 29.61 -5.33 -7.19
CA ILE A 168 28.87 -6.49 -7.69
C ILE A 168 29.90 -7.59 -7.93
N TRP A 169 29.71 -8.77 -7.33
CA TRP A 169 30.66 -9.86 -7.43
C TRP A 169 30.44 -10.68 -8.70
N HIS A 170 29.27 -11.28 -8.84
CA HIS A 170 28.89 -12.10 -9.98
C HIS A 170 27.40 -11.89 -10.28
N VAL A 171 27.02 -12.10 -11.54
CA VAL A 171 25.63 -12.12 -11.98
C VAL A 171 25.40 -13.37 -12.82
N SER A 172 24.42 -14.18 -12.41
CA SER A 172 23.96 -15.32 -13.20
C SER A 172 22.56 -15.07 -13.76
N LEU A 173 22.37 -15.34 -15.05
CA LEU A 173 21.11 -15.14 -15.76
C LEU A 173 20.55 -16.44 -16.31
N ALA A 174 19.23 -16.42 -16.43
CA ALA A 174 18.43 -17.61 -16.32
C ALA A 174 17.08 -17.27 -17.00
N GLY A 175 16.78 -17.91 -18.14
CA GLY A 175 15.62 -17.58 -18.98
C GLY A 175 15.15 -18.71 -19.92
N ILE A 176 14.06 -18.47 -20.64
CA ILE A 176 13.65 -19.31 -21.78
C ILE A 176 14.31 -18.75 -23.03
N ALA A 177 15.20 -19.52 -23.66
CA ALA A 177 15.88 -19.18 -24.91
C ALA A 177 15.38 -19.99 -26.11
N ASP A 178 14.31 -20.77 -25.96
CA ASP A 178 13.74 -21.54 -27.08
C ASP A 178 13.30 -20.58 -28.20
N GLU A 179 13.93 -20.71 -29.36
CA GLU A 179 13.78 -19.77 -30.47
C GLU A 179 12.33 -19.65 -30.95
N LYS A 180 11.57 -20.75 -30.99
CA LYS A 180 10.17 -20.74 -31.43
C LYS A 180 9.29 -20.02 -30.43
N TYR A 181 9.47 -20.29 -29.15
CA TYR A 181 8.74 -19.63 -28.07
C TYR A 181 9.08 -18.14 -28.00
N VAL A 182 10.36 -17.78 -27.98
CA VAL A 182 10.82 -16.38 -27.89
C VAL A 182 10.36 -15.56 -29.10
N ASN A 183 10.45 -16.11 -30.32
CA ASN A 183 9.97 -15.40 -31.52
C ASN A 183 8.45 -15.20 -31.49
N LYS A 184 7.69 -16.16 -30.94
CA LYS A 184 6.25 -16.00 -30.73
C LYS A 184 5.97 -14.86 -29.75
N ILE A 185 6.62 -14.86 -28.58
CA ILE A 185 6.45 -13.79 -27.58
C ILE A 185 6.87 -12.43 -28.14
N ARG A 186 7.93 -12.37 -28.95
CA ARG A 186 8.32 -11.14 -29.65
C ARG A 186 7.21 -10.64 -30.59
N GLY A 187 6.62 -11.52 -31.39
CA GLY A 187 5.49 -11.17 -32.26
C GLY A 187 4.29 -10.67 -31.47
N ASP A 188 3.88 -11.39 -30.42
CA ASP A 188 2.78 -11.02 -29.53
C ASP A 188 3.05 -9.65 -28.85
N PHE A 189 4.30 -9.37 -28.48
CA PHE A 189 4.74 -8.10 -27.89
C PHE A 189 4.75 -6.95 -28.92
N GLU A 190 5.25 -7.17 -30.12
CA GLU A 190 5.24 -6.17 -31.21
C GLU A 190 3.80 -5.81 -31.62
N GLU A 191 2.92 -6.80 -31.73
CA GLU A 191 1.49 -6.60 -32.01
C GLU A 191 0.82 -5.78 -30.88
N HIS A 192 1.13 -6.09 -29.61
CA HIS A 192 0.65 -5.30 -28.48
C HIS A 192 1.18 -3.85 -28.52
N ARG A 193 2.45 -3.66 -28.90
CA ARG A 193 3.03 -2.31 -29.06
C ARG A 193 2.33 -1.52 -30.15
N GLU A 194 2.15 -2.13 -31.32
CA GLU A 194 1.43 -1.52 -32.43
C GLU A 194 0.00 -1.15 -32.04
N ALA A 195 -0.72 -2.06 -31.37
CA ALA A 195 -2.05 -1.81 -30.87
C ALA A 195 -2.08 -0.60 -29.92
N ASN A 196 -1.19 -0.54 -28.92
CA ASN A 196 -1.12 0.58 -27.99
C ASN A 196 -0.79 1.91 -28.66
N VAL A 197 0.14 1.94 -29.63
CA VAL A 197 0.43 3.13 -30.44
C VAL A 197 -0.84 3.58 -31.19
N MET A 198 -1.53 2.63 -31.83
CA MET A 198 -2.76 2.90 -32.55
C MET A 198 -3.88 3.43 -31.64
N LEU A 199 -4.00 2.94 -30.41
CA LEU A 199 -4.95 3.46 -29.42
C LEU A 199 -4.66 4.94 -29.09
N HIS A 200 -3.40 5.31 -28.89
CA HIS A 200 -3.02 6.71 -28.64
C HIS A 200 -3.26 7.61 -29.86
N ILE A 201 -3.02 7.10 -31.08
CA ILE A 201 -3.34 7.80 -32.33
C ILE A 201 -4.85 8.04 -32.43
N LEU A 202 -5.67 7.01 -32.21
CA LEU A 202 -7.13 7.11 -32.24
C LEU A 202 -7.65 8.12 -31.21
N LYS A 203 -7.13 8.08 -29.97
CA LYS A 203 -7.43 9.07 -28.94
C LYS A 203 -7.06 10.48 -29.40
N HIS A 204 -5.87 10.67 -29.95
CA HIS A 204 -5.40 11.97 -30.43
C HIS A 204 -6.28 12.53 -31.56
N LEU A 205 -6.63 11.71 -32.56
CA LEU A 205 -7.52 12.10 -33.65
C LEU A 205 -8.88 12.54 -33.11
N ARG A 206 -9.45 11.78 -32.16
CA ARG A 206 -10.71 12.13 -31.50
C ARG A 206 -10.63 13.46 -30.76
N GLN A 207 -9.58 13.66 -29.95
CA GLN A 207 -9.37 14.91 -29.19
C GLN A 207 -9.11 16.14 -30.07
N ARG A 208 -8.55 15.94 -31.27
CA ARG A 208 -8.32 16.99 -32.27
C ARG A 208 -9.48 17.18 -33.24
N ARG A 209 -10.63 16.55 -32.98
CA ARG A 209 -11.86 16.65 -33.79
C ARG A 209 -11.69 16.13 -35.23
N LEU A 210 -10.75 15.21 -35.47
CA LEU A 210 -10.50 14.57 -36.77
C LEU A 210 -11.28 13.25 -36.90
N LEU A 211 -12.61 13.33 -36.87
CA LEU A 211 -13.51 12.18 -36.70
C LEU A 211 -13.61 11.32 -37.96
N THR A 212 -13.53 11.90 -39.15
CA THR A 212 -13.53 11.14 -40.42
C THR A 212 -12.36 10.16 -40.47
N SER A 213 -11.14 10.64 -40.14
CA SER A 213 -9.94 9.79 -40.08
C SER A 213 -10.05 8.73 -38.99
N TYR A 214 -10.57 9.10 -37.82
CA TYR A 214 -10.83 8.18 -36.72
C TYR A 214 -11.74 7.01 -37.13
N GLN A 215 -12.87 7.30 -37.79
CA GLN A 215 -13.80 6.27 -38.27
C GLN A 215 -13.18 5.41 -39.37
N SER A 216 -12.43 6.02 -40.30
CA SER A 216 -11.73 5.28 -41.34
C SER A 216 -10.72 4.27 -40.77
N ILE A 217 -10.04 4.60 -39.66
CA ILE A 217 -9.09 3.67 -39.03
C ILE A 217 -9.83 2.56 -38.28
N ILE A 218 -10.86 2.89 -37.49
CA ILE A 218 -11.62 1.88 -36.74
C ILE A 218 -12.36 0.91 -37.66
N SER A 219 -12.95 1.39 -38.75
CA SER A 219 -13.66 0.54 -39.71
C SER A 219 -12.74 -0.43 -40.47
N ASN A 220 -11.46 -0.10 -40.60
CA ASN A 220 -10.46 -0.92 -41.30
C ASN A 220 -9.52 -1.68 -40.35
N SER A 221 -9.75 -1.64 -39.04
CA SER A 221 -8.95 -2.34 -38.05
C SER A 221 -9.81 -3.15 -37.08
N SER A 222 -9.22 -4.15 -36.44
CA SER A 222 -9.85 -4.89 -35.33
C SER A 222 -9.68 -4.20 -33.97
N ILE A 223 -9.04 -3.02 -33.95
CA ILE A 223 -8.67 -2.32 -32.73
C ILE A 223 -9.90 -1.64 -32.12
N ARG A 224 -10.12 -1.89 -30.84
CA ARG A 224 -11.18 -1.25 -30.05
C ARG A 224 -10.55 -0.25 -29.10
N LEU A 225 -10.89 1.04 -29.25
CA LEU A 225 -10.35 2.10 -28.40
C LEU A 225 -10.73 1.95 -26.92
N GLU A 226 -11.98 1.58 -26.67
CA GLU A 226 -12.60 1.57 -25.33
C GLU A 226 -13.92 0.77 -25.38
N HIS A 227 -14.64 0.66 -24.27
CA HIS A 227 -15.94 -0.01 -24.25
C HIS A 227 -17.01 0.70 -25.11
N PRO A 228 -17.91 -0.02 -25.83
CA PRO A 228 -18.94 0.59 -26.67
C PRO A 228 -19.85 1.57 -25.92
N LEU A 229 -20.13 1.32 -24.64
CA LEU A 229 -20.88 2.27 -23.80
C LEU A 229 -20.09 3.55 -23.52
N VAL A 230 -18.76 3.48 -23.42
CA VAL A 230 -17.87 4.64 -23.26
C VAL A 230 -17.79 5.43 -24.56
N THR A 231 -17.70 4.76 -25.70
CA THR A 231 -17.80 5.42 -27.02
C THR A 231 -19.15 6.11 -27.19
N LYS A 232 -20.24 5.46 -26.76
CA LYS A 232 -21.58 6.06 -26.76
C LYS A 232 -21.68 7.24 -25.79
N LEU A 233 -21.01 7.18 -24.64
CA LEU A 233 -20.90 8.30 -23.70
C LEU A 233 -20.21 9.49 -24.38
N HIS A 234 -19.08 9.29 -25.05
CA HIS A 234 -18.41 10.32 -25.83
C HIS A 234 -19.34 10.94 -26.88
N THR A 235 -20.00 10.13 -27.71
CA THR A 235 -20.93 10.64 -28.74
C THR A 235 -22.08 11.45 -28.13
N THR A 236 -22.68 10.96 -27.06
CA THR A 236 -23.86 11.59 -26.44
C THR A 236 -23.51 12.89 -25.71
N LEU A 237 -22.37 12.90 -24.99
CA LEU A 237 -21.88 14.05 -24.22
C LEU A 237 -21.17 15.07 -25.12
N VAL A 238 -20.10 14.65 -25.80
CA VAL A 238 -19.18 15.54 -26.52
C VAL A 238 -19.81 16.02 -27.81
N LEU A 239 -20.22 15.07 -28.67
CA LEU A 239 -20.71 15.41 -30.00
C LEU A 239 -22.14 15.97 -29.94
N GLN A 240 -23.07 15.30 -29.26
CA GLN A 240 -24.49 15.68 -29.28
C GLN A 240 -24.89 16.70 -28.21
N GLY A 241 -24.20 16.76 -27.06
CA GLY A 241 -24.65 17.59 -25.93
C GLY A 241 -26.00 17.13 -25.36
N ASN A 242 -26.32 15.84 -25.46
CA ASN A 242 -27.56 15.26 -24.97
C ASN A 242 -27.41 14.91 -23.48
N TRP A 243 -27.66 15.89 -22.61
CA TRP A 243 -27.47 15.75 -21.16
C TRP A 243 -28.32 14.62 -20.54
N PRO A 244 -29.64 14.52 -20.80
CA PRO A 244 -30.46 13.44 -20.22
C PRO A 244 -30.01 12.05 -20.69
N GLY A 245 -29.63 11.92 -21.97
CA GLY A 245 -29.08 10.67 -22.50
C GLY A 245 -27.75 10.29 -21.86
N THR A 246 -26.91 11.28 -21.55
CA THR A 246 -25.62 11.08 -20.88
C THR A 246 -25.81 10.60 -19.45
N GLU A 247 -26.70 11.22 -18.67
CA GLU A 247 -27.01 10.78 -17.30
C GLU A 247 -27.58 9.35 -17.29
N ALA A 248 -28.46 9.01 -18.24
CA ALA A 248 -28.98 7.65 -18.37
C ALA A 248 -27.91 6.61 -18.74
N LEU A 249 -26.84 7.01 -19.44
CA LEU A 249 -25.71 6.13 -19.75
C LEU A 249 -24.88 5.82 -18.50
N LEU A 250 -24.75 6.73 -17.53
CA LEU A 250 -24.03 6.46 -16.28
C LEU A 250 -24.62 5.26 -15.52
N LEU A 251 -25.94 5.14 -15.50
CA LEU A 251 -26.64 3.99 -14.92
C LEU A 251 -26.31 2.68 -15.66
N LYS A 252 -26.23 2.73 -17.00
CA LYS A 252 -25.88 1.57 -17.82
C LYS A 252 -24.42 1.16 -17.66
N LEU A 253 -23.51 2.13 -17.53
CA LEU A 253 -22.09 1.87 -17.23
C LEU A 253 -21.96 1.17 -15.88
N SER A 254 -22.66 1.66 -14.86
CA SER A 254 -22.69 1.01 -13.54
C SER A 254 -23.28 -0.40 -13.59
N GLN A 255 -24.40 -0.61 -14.30
CA GLN A 255 -25.02 -1.95 -14.44
C GLN A 255 -24.14 -2.95 -15.19
N ALA A 256 -23.28 -2.46 -16.09
CA ALA A 256 -22.32 -3.26 -16.83
C ALA A 256 -20.99 -3.49 -16.07
N GLY A 257 -20.86 -2.99 -14.83
CA GLY A 257 -19.69 -3.20 -13.98
C GLY A 257 -18.47 -2.33 -14.32
N LEU A 258 -18.62 -1.31 -15.19
CA LEU A 258 -17.49 -0.51 -15.66
C LEU A 258 -16.84 0.37 -14.56
N PHE A 259 -17.53 0.55 -13.43
CA PHE A 259 -17.02 1.27 -12.26
C PHE A 259 -16.39 0.35 -11.21
N ASP A 260 -16.49 -0.97 -11.36
CA ASP A 260 -16.16 -1.91 -10.29
C ASP A 260 -14.67 -1.87 -9.95
N ASP A 261 -13.79 -1.73 -10.94
CA ASP A 261 -12.34 -1.64 -10.73
C ASP A 261 -11.99 -0.41 -9.90
N TYR A 262 -12.54 0.76 -10.23
CA TYR A 262 -12.36 1.99 -9.47
C TYR A 262 -12.92 1.85 -8.04
N LEU A 263 -14.10 1.24 -7.89
CA LEU A 263 -14.72 1.01 -6.59
C LEU A 263 -13.86 0.10 -5.69
N ARG A 264 -13.20 -0.91 -6.25
CA ARG A 264 -12.30 -1.80 -5.50
C ARG A 264 -11.02 -1.09 -5.04
N THR A 265 -10.45 -0.23 -5.89
CA THR A 265 -9.22 0.51 -5.55
C THR A 265 -9.46 1.67 -4.59
N CYS A 266 -10.70 2.20 -4.51
CA CYS A 266 -11.07 3.25 -3.57
C CYS A 266 -10.63 2.92 -2.14
N GLN A 267 -9.95 3.88 -1.51
CA GLN A 267 -9.47 3.75 -0.14
C GLN A 267 -10.68 3.67 0.82
N PRO A 268 -10.72 2.69 1.74
CA PRO A 268 -11.79 2.56 2.70
C PRO A 268 -11.68 3.61 3.81
N ARG A 269 -12.83 4.01 4.37
CA ARG A 269 -12.93 4.85 5.56
C ARG A 269 -13.44 4.04 6.75
N ALA A 270 -12.73 4.09 7.87
CA ALA A 270 -13.14 3.44 9.11
C ALA A 270 -14.18 4.27 9.87
N SER A 271 -15.20 3.59 10.39
CA SER A 271 -16.16 4.15 11.34
C SER A 271 -16.14 3.29 12.61
N TRP A 272 -15.77 3.90 13.73
CA TRP A 272 -15.67 3.23 15.03
C TRP A 272 -16.90 3.53 15.88
N LYS A 273 -17.38 2.50 16.57
CA LYS A 273 -18.45 2.60 17.55
C LYS A 273 -18.03 1.87 18.82
N ARG A 274 -18.00 2.60 19.95
CA ARG A 274 -17.81 1.99 21.27
C ARG A 274 -19.04 1.16 21.62
N ILE A 275 -18.79 -0.05 22.11
CA ILE A 275 -19.81 -0.96 22.64
C ILE A 275 -19.79 -0.79 24.16
N THR A 276 -20.95 -0.46 24.72
CA THR A 276 -21.14 -0.24 26.17
C THR A 276 -21.95 -1.35 26.83
N ALA A 277 -22.08 -2.49 26.15
CA ALA A 277 -22.76 -3.66 26.65
C ALA A 277 -22.13 -4.17 27.96
N ALA A 278 -22.97 -4.70 28.84
CA ALA A 278 -22.58 -5.36 30.08
C ALA A 278 -23.34 -6.69 30.22
N ASP A 279 -22.92 -7.51 31.17
CA ASP A 279 -23.65 -8.69 31.65
C ASP A 279 -24.98 -8.25 32.35
N PRO A 280 -26.00 -9.11 32.55
CA PRO A 280 -27.23 -8.73 33.25
C PRO A 280 -27.01 -8.21 34.67
N ASP A 281 -25.89 -8.57 35.31
CA ASP A 281 -25.48 -8.07 36.63
C ASP A 281 -24.71 -6.74 36.56
N GLY A 282 -24.45 -6.21 35.35
CA GLY A 282 -23.68 -4.99 35.10
C GLY A 282 -22.17 -5.19 35.02
N ASP A 283 -21.69 -6.43 35.12
CA ASP A 283 -20.27 -6.77 35.02
C ASP A 283 -19.77 -6.68 33.55
N ILE A 284 -18.51 -6.33 33.36
CA ILE A 284 -17.79 -6.34 32.08
C ILE A 284 -16.41 -6.98 32.24
N PRO A 285 -15.79 -7.49 31.16
CA PRO A 285 -14.39 -7.90 31.21
C PRO A 285 -13.51 -6.74 31.71
N CYS A 286 -12.71 -6.99 32.74
CA CYS A 286 -11.83 -5.96 33.30
C CYS A 286 -10.72 -5.52 32.33
N LYS A 287 -10.06 -4.40 32.67
CA LYS A 287 -8.91 -3.89 31.91
C LYS A 287 -7.80 -4.94 31.79
N ARG A 288 -7.37 -5.23 30.56
CA ARG A 288 -6.44 -6.35 30.31
C ARG A 288 -5.65 -6.21 29.01
N GLY A 289 -4.44 -6.76 28.99
CA GLY A 289 -3.63 -6.97 27.78
C GLY A 289 -3.24 -8.43 27.61
N GLY A 290 -2.88 -8.85 26.39
CA GLY A 290 -2.40 -10.20 26.12
C GLY A 290 -3.46 -11.30 26.27
N HIS A 291 -4.74 -10.94 26.26
CA HIS A 291 -5.86 -11.89 26.24
C HIS A 291 -6.08 -12.45 24.83
N ALA A 292 -6.84 -13.54 24.72
CA ALA A 292 -7.22 -14.11 23.44
C ALA A 292 -8.72 -13.96 23.18
N MET A 293 -9.08 -13.82 21.90
CA MET A 293 -10.46 -13.81 21.44
C MET A 293 -10.60 -14.64 20.17
N CYS A 294 -11.78 -15.25 20.01
CA CYS A 294 -12.22 -15.88 18.76
C CYS A 294 -13.72 -15.64 18.55
N ILE A 295 -14.20 -15.75 17.32
CA ILE A 295 -15.59 -15.50 16.95
C ILE A 295 -16.24 -16.75 16.36
N ASP A 296 -17.46 -17.04 16.80
CA ASP A 296 -18.38 -17.97 16.21
C ASP A 296 -19.36 -17.20 15.32
N GLN A 297 -18.97 -17.00 14.06
CA GLN A 297 -19.76 -16.19 13.10
C GLN A 297 -21.17 -16.76 12.90
N GLY A 298 -21.34 -18.09 12.95
CA GLY A 298 -22.64 -18.74 12.73
C GLY A 298 -23.61 -18.54 13.89
N LYS A 299 -23.11 -18.36 15.11
CA LYS A 299 -23.93 -18.01 16.29
C LYS A 299 -23.83 -16.55 16.70
N GLN A 300 -23.01 -15.76 16.01
CA GLN A 300 -22.79 -14.34 16.30
C GLN A 300 -22.32 -14.14 17.74
N LYS A 301 -21.34 -14.94 18.18
CA LYS A 301 -20.76 -14.90 19.53
C LYS A 301 -19.26 -14.68 19.50
N ILE A 302 -18.76 -13.81 20.39
CA ILE A 302 -17.34 -13.53 20.55
C ILE A 302 -16.89 -14.03 21.92
N TYR A 303 -15.90 -14.90 21.95
CA TYR A 303 -15.34 -15.45 23.18
C TYR A 303 -14.07 -14.72 23.55
N LEU A 304 -13.86 -14.44 24.84
CA LEU A 304 -12.68 -13.78 25.39
C LEU A 304 -12.17 -14.55 26.59
N PHE A 305 -10.88 -14.87 26.62
CA PHE A 305 -10.26 -15.60 27.74
C PHE A 305 -8.98 -14.95 28.24
N GLY A 306 -8.83 -14.91 29.57
CA GLY A 306 -7.59 -14.62 30.27
C GLY A 306 -6.99 -13.25 29.95
N GLY A 307 -5.65 -13.19 29.92
CA GLY A 307 -4.87 -11.96 29.77
C GLY A 307 -4.13 -11.58 31.06
N TRP A 308 -3.66 -10.33 31.13
CA TRP A 308 -2.97 -9.75 32.28
C TRP A 308 -3.58 -8.39 32.63
N ASP A 309 -4.00 -8.23 33.89
CA ASP A 309 -4.66 -7.02 34.40
C ASP A 309 -3.69 -5.93 34.90
N GLY A 310 -2.39 -6.23 34.90
CA GLY A 310 -1.35 -5.35 35.43
C GLY A 310 -0.76 -5.80 36.75
N GLN A 311 -1.33 -6.83 37.35
CA GLN A 311 -0.83 -7.47 38.55
C GLN A 311 -0.74 -8.98 38.34
N ASN A 312 -1.81 -9.61 37.86
CA ASN A 312 -1.94 -11.06 37.76
C ASN A 312 -2.42 -11.49 36.38
N SER A 313 -1.98 -12.67 35.96
CA SER A 313 -2.61 -13.36 34.83
C SER A 313 -4.02 -13.79 35.20
N LEU A 314 -4.91 -13.80 34.22
CA LEU A 314 -6.34 -14.07 34.37
C LEU A 314 -6.72 -15.42 33.74
N ASP A 315 -7.78 -16.05 34.27
CA ASP A 315 -8.41 -17.27 33.75
C ASP A 315 -9.95 -17.17 33.70
N ASP A 316 -10.47 -15.95 33.72
CA ASP A 316 -11.89 -15.68 33.50
C ASP A 316 -12.24 -15.85 32.02
N PHE A 317 -13.46 -16.35 31.77
CA PHE A 317 -13.95 -16.68 30.45
C PHE A 317 -15.28 -16.01 30.17
N TRP A 318 -15.32 -15.20 29.11
CA TRP A 318 -16.46 -14.38 28.74
C TRP A 318 -16.96 -14.71 27.34
N VAL A 319 -18.24 -14.48 27.10
CA VAL A 319 -18.83 -14.46 25.77
C VAL A 319 -19.65 -13.18 25.57
N TYR A 320 -19.50 -12.54 24.43
CA TYR A 320 -20.35 -11.45 23.98
C TYR A 320 -21.29 -11.96 22.90
N ASP A 321 -22.59 -11.75 23.09
CA ASP A 321 -23.62 -12.01 22.11
C ASP A 321 -23.84 -10.76 21.26
N ILE A 322 -23.52 -10.85 19.97
CA ILE A 322 -23.60 -9.71 19.05
C ILE A 322 -25.05 -9.33 18.76
N GLN A 323 -26.00 -10.28 18.82
CA GLN A 323 -27.40 -10.02 18.53
C GLN A 323 -28.08 -9.34 19.71
N GLU A 324 -27.82 -9.83 20.92
CA GLU A 324 -28.40 -9.28 22.14
C GLU A 324 -27.65 -8.04 22.66
N ASP A 325 -26.46 -7.74 22.11
CA ASP A 325 -25.58 -6.67 22.58
C ASP A 325 -25.27 -6.80 24.08
N GLN A 326 -24.89 -8.01 24.51
CA GLN A 326 -24.68 -8.35 25.92
C GLN A 326 -23.46 -9.24 26.14
N TRP A 327 -22.73 -8.97 27.23
CA TRP A 327 -21.71 -9.88 27.75
C TRP A 327 -22.36 -10.98 28.60
N THR A 328 -21.67 -12.09 28.76
CA THR A 328 -22.01 -13.16 29.70
C THR A 328 -20.73 -13.77 30.25
N LEU A 329 -20.62 -13.81 31.57
CA LEU A 329 -19.54 -14.50 32.27
C LEU A 329 -19.78 -16.01 32.25
N LEU A 330 -18.97 -16.75 31.49
CA LEU A 330 -19.04 -18.21 31.44
C LEU A 330 -18.34 -18.84 32.65
N SER A 331 -17.18 -18.29 33.05
CA SER A 331 -16.44 -18.76 34.20
C SER A 331 -15.64 -17.64 34.86
N ARG A 332 -15.71 -17.55 36.19
CA ARG A 332 -14.90 -16.61 37.00
C ARG A 332 -13.45 -17.07 37.16
N ASN A 333 -13.22 -18.39 37.14
CA ASN A 333 -11.92 -18.99 37.35
C ASN A 333 -11.94 -20.39 36.71
N SER A 334 -11.44 -20.47 35.48
CA SER A 334 -11.46 -21.72 34.73
C SER A 334 -10.51 -22.76 35.32
N ALA A 335 -9.48 -22.37 36.09
CA ALA A 335 -8.57 -23.31 36.73
C ALA A 335 -9.25 -24.22 37.78
N ASN A 336 -10.37 -23.76 38.36
CA ASN A 336 -11.19 -24.56 39.27
C ASN A 336 -12.09 -25.59 38.55
N GLU A 337 -12.20 -25.49 37.23
CA GLU A 337 -12.95 -26.45 36.43
C GLU A 337 -12.09 -27.66 36.09
N LYS A 338 -12.75 -28.81 35.87
CA LYS A 338 -12.03 -30.01 35.47
C LYS A 338 -11.39 -29.81 34.10
N ASN A 339 -10.07 -29.97 34.04
CA ASN A 339 -9.24 -29.74 32.85
C ASN A 339 -9.28 -28.29 32.32
N GLY A 340 -9.73 -27.33 33.13
CA GLY A 340 -9.74 -25.94 32.72
C GLY A 340 -8.33 -25.35 32.72
N PRO A 341 -8.04 -24.41 31.80
CA PRO A 341 -6.72 -23.79 31.71
C PRO A 341 -6.41 -22.90 32.91
N GLU A 342 -5.17 -22.98 33.42
CA GLU A 342 -4.63 -22.06 34.42
C GLU A 342 -4.55 -20.59 33.91
N PRO A 343 -4.44 -19.60 34.82
CA PRO A 343 -4.26 -18.19 34.45
C PRO A 343 -3.11 -17.96 33.49
N ARG A 344 -3.39 -17.21 32.41
CA ARG A 344 -2.43 -17.05 31.32
C ARG A 344 -2.61 -15.77 30.52
N SER A 345 -1.50 -15.25 30.03
CA SER A 345 -1.42 -14.15 29.06
C SER A 345 -0.59 -14.53 27.84
N CYS A 346 -0.67 -13.73 26.77
CA CYS A 346 0.06 -13.90 25.50
C CYS A 346 -0.13 -15.26 24.82
N HIS A 347 -1.25 -15.92 25.11
CA HIS A 347 -1.70 -17.17 24.51
C HIS A 347 -2.59 -16.91 23.28
N LYS A 348 -2.97 -17.98 22.56
CA LYS A 348 -3.88 -17.86 21.40
C LYS A 348 -5.06 -18.82 21.50
N MET A 349 -6.14 -18.40 20.84
CA MET A 349 -7.41 -19.11 20.79
C MET A 349 -7.95 -19.10 19.36
N VAL A 350 -8.45 -20.23 18.88
CA VAL A 350 -9.11 -20.35 17.56
C VAL A 350 -10.43 -21.10 17.69
N PHE A 351 -11.42 -20.70 16.89
CA PHE A 351 -12.73 -21.34 16.85
C PHE A 351 -12.82 -22.28 15.65
N ASP A 352 -13.33 -23.50 15.89
CA ASP A 352 -13.70 -24.43 14.84
C ASP A 352 -15.21 -24.40 14.60
N ALA A 353 -15.63 -23.75 13.52
CA ALA A 353 -17.04 -23.62 13.15
C ALA A 353 -17.71 -24.97 12.85
N LYS A 354 -16.94 -26.00 12.50
CA LYS A 354 -17.47 -27.32 12.15
C LYS A 354 -17.90 -28.12 13.38
N THR A 355 -17.11 -28.07 14.44
CA THR A 355 -17.38 -28.80 15.69
C THR A 355 -18.00 -27.92 16.77
N GLY A 356 -17.86 -26.60 16.68
CA GLY A 356 -18.18 -25.67 17.77
C GLY A 356 -17.22 -25.77 18.94
N CYS A 357 -15.98 -26.16 18.68
CA CYS A 357 -14.93 -26.20 19.69
C CYS A 357 -14.02 -24.97 19.61
N ILE A 358 -13.49 -24.58 20.75
CA ILE A 358 -12.45 -23.57 20.88
C ILE A 358 -11.16 -24.28 21.28
N PHE A 359 -10.06 -24.00 20.58
CA PHE A 359 -8.75 -24.56 20.90
C PHE A 359 -7.83 -23.46 21.43
N MET A 360 -7.04 -23.77 22.47
CA MET A 360 -6.19 -22.80 23.16
C MET A 360 -4.79 -23.35 23.42
N LEU A 361 -3.78 -22.54 23.12
CA LEU A 361 -2.37 -22.92 23.23
C LEU A 361 -1.51 -21.76 23.74
N GLY A 362 -0.43 -22.12 24.46
CA GLY A 362 0.63 -21.22 24.90
C GLY A 362 0.27 -20.42 26.15
N ARG A 363 1.28 -19.74 26.72
CA ARG A 363 1.17 -18.78 27.82
C ARG A 363 2.52 -18.12 28.11
N LEU A 364 2.46 -16.92 28.67
CA LEU A 364 3.52 -16.32 29.48
C LEU A 364 3.04 -16.25 30.94
N GLY A 365 3.71 -16.95 31.86
CA GLY A 365 3.35 -16.96 33.28
C GLY A 365 3.83 -15.69 34.01
N ASP A 366 3.23 -15.37 35.17
CA ASP A 366 3.57 -14.15 35.91
C ASP A 366 5.01 -14.13 36.43
N LYS A 367 5.55 -15.28 36.85
CA LYS A 367 6.97 -15.42 37.25
C LYS A 367 7.90 -15.25 36.04
N ASP A 368 7.54 -15.91 34.93
CA ASP A 368 8.26 -15.86 33.65
C ASP A 368 8.33 -14.44 33.10
N ALA A 369 7.23 -13.68 33.21
CA ALA A 369 7.15 -12.29 32.76
C ALA A 369 8.10 -11.37 33.56
N LYS A 370 8.22 -11.57 34.88
CA LYS A 370 9.14 -10.80 35.73
C LYS A 370 10.59 -11.09 35.38
N GLU A 371 10.94 -12.36 35.26
CA GLU A 371 12.30 -12.78 34.88
C GLU A 371 12.68 -12.32 33.47
N TYR A 372 11.75 -12.39 32.52
CA TYR A 372 11.95 -11.85 31.18
C TYR A 372 12.23 -10.34 31.23
N ALA A 373 11.45 -9.58 32.00
CA ALA A 373 11.64 -8.13 32.14
C ALA A 373 12.96 -7.76 32.83
N GLU A 374 13.39 -8.52 33.85
CA GLU A 374 14.65 -8.30 34.58
C GLU A 374 15.89 -8.75 33.79
N GLY A 375 15.77 -9.80 32.96
CA GLY A 375 16.83 -10.30 32.07
C GLY A 375 17.20 -9.34 30.93
N LEU A 376 16.29 -8.42 30.56
CA LEU A 376 16.55 -7.34 29.62
C LEU A 376 17.51 -6.27 30.19
N ASP A 377 17.65 -6.15 31.52
CA ASP A 377 18.35 -5.04 32.18
C ASP A 377 19.68 -5.44 32.87
N SER A 378 20.04 -6.73 32.93
CA SER A 378 21.22 -7.20 33.70
C SER A 378 22.10 -8.22 32.97
N ARG A 379 23.35 -7.83 32.63
CA ARG A 379 24.40 -8.73 32.11
C ARG A 379 25.14 -9.52 33.18
N HIS A 380 24.72 -9.47 34.45
CA HIS A 380 25.42 -10.15 35.53
C HIS A 380 24.43 -10.73 36.53
N ARG A 381 24.22 -12.06 36.44
CA ARG A 381 23.96 -12.87 37.63
C ARG A 381 24.36 -14.32 37.43
N THR A 382 25.07 -14.83 38.43
CA THR A 382 25.53 -16.20 38.61
C THR A 382 24.35 -17.12 38.90
N SER A 383 24.38 -18.30 38.28
CA SER A 383 23.52 -19.46 38.53
C SER A 383 23.36 -19.75 40.03
N GLY A 384 22.22 -19.37 40.60
CA GLY A 384 21.71 -19.99 41.82
C GLY A 384 20.85 -21.17 41.42
N GLU A 385 21.07 -22.32 42.06
CA GLU A 385 20.23 -23.52 41.91
C GLU A 385 18.76 -23.17 42.19
N ASP A 386 17.92 -23.26 41.16
CA ASP A 386 16.53 -22.82 41.21
C ASP A 386 15.65 -23.97 41.71
N ASP A 387 15.05 -23.79 42.89
CA ASP A 387 14.07 -24.67 43.52
C ASP A 387 12.71 -24.59 42.78
N ARG A 388 12.72 -24.95 41.50
CA ARG A 388 11.52 -24.98 40.64
C ARG A 388 10.99 -26.41 40.55
N THR A 389 9.89 -26.65 41.25
CA THR A 389 9.18 -27.94 41.28
C THR A 389 8.21 -28.16 40.11
N VAL A 390 7.99 -27.16 39.24
CA VAL A 390 6.97 -27.22 38.16
C VAL A 390 7.63 -27.12 36.77
N PRO A 391 7.46 -28.13 35.89
CA PRO A 391 8.03 -28.14 34.54
C PRO A 391 7.36 -27.15 33.58
N PHE A 392 8.12 -26.63 32.59
CA PHE A 392 7.63 -25.78 31.50
C PHE A 392 6.85 -26.59 30.47
N CYS A 393 5.57 -26.87 30.76
CA CYS A 393 4.73 -27.70 29.91
C CYS A 393 3.89 -26.87 28.93
N SER A 394 3.86 -27.30 27.66
CA SER A 394 3.06 -26.68 26.60
C SER A 394 1.65 -27.29 26.55
N GLU A 395 0.81 -26.89 27.49
CA GLU A 395 -0.54 -27.43 27.61
C GLU A 395 -1.44 -27.00 26.43
N PHE A 396 -2.28 -27.93 25.96
CA PHE A 396 -3.19 -27.69 24.86
C PHE A 396 -4.62 -28.08 25.25
N HIS A 397 -5.52 -27.10 25.19
CA HIS A 397 -6.87 -27.21 25.72
C HIS A 397 -7.92 -27.10 24.62
N ARG A 398 -9.09 -27.70 24.87
CA ARG A 398 -10.28 -27.57 24.04
C ARG A 398 -11.51 -27.27 24.89
N TYR A 399 -12.30 -26.29 24.51
CA TYR A 399 -13.61 -26.00 25.11
C TYR A 399 -14.74 -26.29 24.12
N HIS A 400 -15.85 -26.85 24.62
CA HIS A 400 -17.02 -27.15 23.80
C HIS A 400 -18.09 -26.08 23.97
N THR A 401 -18.49 -25.40 22.89
CA THR A 401 -19.55 -24.38 22.95
C THR A 401 -20.96 -24.96 22.74
N ARG A 402 -21.03 -26.20 22.26
CA ARG A 402 -22.27 -26.87 21.85
C ARG A 402 -22.12 -28.39 21.95
N GLY A 403 -23.24 -29.11 21.86
CA GLY A 403 -23.29 -30.58 21.97
C GLY A 403 -23.44 -31.06 23.41
N LEU A 404 -23.22 -32.36 23.64
CA LEU A 404 -23.41 -33.00 24.95
C LEU A 404 -22.39 -32.54 26.01
N ASP A 405 -21.23 -32.06 25.56
CA ASP A 405 -20.16 -31.56 26.41
C ASP A 405 -20.09 -30.03 26.46
N ALA A 406 -21.12 -29.34 25.95
CA ALA A 406 -21.20 -27.89 26.01
C ALA A 406 -20.90 -27.36 27.42
N GLY A 407 -20.02 -26.37 27.51
CA GLY A 407 -19.60 -25.78 28.79
C GLY A 407 -18.40 -26.45 29.44
N LYS A 408 -17.79 -27.48 28.84
CA LYS A 408 -16.67 -28.23 29.45
C LYS A 408 -15.35 -28.04 28.73
N TRP A 409 -14.26 -28.20 29.49
CA TRP A 409 -12.89 -28.24 29.00
C TRP A 409 -12.33 -29.67 28.88
N ASP A 410 -11.53 -29.89 27.85
CA ASP A 410 -10.66 -31.05 27.69
C ASP A 410 -9.20 -30.59 27.66
N LEU A 411 -8.34 -31.30 28.39
CA LEU A 411 -6.90 -31.21 28.25
C LEU A 411 -6.46 -32.21 27.17
N LEU A 412 -6.15 -31.71 25.97
CA LEU A 412 -5.76 -32.53 24.83
C LEU A 412 -4.31 -33.01 24.93
N SER A 413 -3.45 -32.21 25.54
CA SER A 413 -2.05 -32.54 25.77
C SER A 413 -1.54 -31.78 26.98
N PHE A 414 -0.90 -32.49 27.91
CA PHE A 414 -0.21 -31.86 29.03
C PHE A 414 1.04 -31.11 28.55
N ASP A 415 1.79 -31.68 27.60
CA ASP A 415 2.91 -31.01 26.94
C ASP A 415 2.96 -31.37 25.45
N THR A 416 2.66 -30.41 24.60
CA THR A 416 2.66 -30.62 23.14
C THR A 416 4.05 -30.90 22.58
N ALA A 417 5.15 -30.45 23.20
CA ALA A 417 6.51 -30.78 22.74
C ALA A 417 6.77 -32.30 22.80
N SER A 418 6.38 -32.95 23.89
CA SER A 418 6.46 -34.41 24.02
C SER A 418 5.65 -35.19 22.96
N ALA A 419 4.63 -34.55 22.38
CA ALA A 419 3.75 -35.10 21.34
C ALA A 419 4.13 -34.68 19.90
N GLY A 420 5.33 -34.11 19.70
CA GLY A 420 5.81 -33.65 18.39
C GLY A 420 5.25 -32.29 17.94
N GLY A 421 4.60 -31.57 18.86
CA GLY A 421 4.11 -30.21 18.68
C GLY A 421 5.10 -29.14 19.14
N PRO A 422 4.66 -27.88 19.23
CA PRO A 422 5.49 -26.78 19.67
C PRO A 422 5.83 -26.86 21.18
N PRO A 423 6.99 -26.36 21.62
CA PRO A 423 7.28 -26.18 23.04
C PRO A 423 6.38 -25.10 23.66
N LEU A 424 6.54 -24.85 24.96
CA LEU A 424 5.79 -23.78 25.62
C LEU A 424 6.20 -22.44 25.00
N ILE A 425 5.22 -21.72 24.47
CA ILE A 425 5.43 -20.47 23.71
C ILE A 425 4.43 -19.39 24.07
N PHE A 426 4.83 -18.14 23.87
CA PHE A 426 3.97 -16.96 23.93
C PHE A 426 4.16 -16.05 22.71
N ASP A 427 3.17 -15.19 22.46
CA ASP A 427 3.13 -14.26 21.31
C ASP A 427 3.34 -14.94 19.95
N HIS A 428 2.97 -16.21 19.87
CA HIS A 428 2.83 -16.96 18.62
C HIS A 428 1.53 -16.58 17.92
N GLN A 429 1.33 -17.05 16.70
CA GLN A 429 0.04 -16.97 16.02
C GLN A 429 -0.52 -18.36 15.76
N MET A 430 -1.85 -18.44 15.77
CA MET A 430 -2.60 -19.68 15.58
C MET A 430 -3.83 -19.40 14.72
N VAL A 431 -4.08 -20.24 13.72
CA VAL A 431 -5.24 -20.15 12.80
C VAL A 431 -5.85 -21.54 12.58
N MET A 432 -7.16 -21.59 12.32
CA MET A 432 -7.90 -22.83 12.10
C MET A 432 -8.40 -22.91 10.65
N ASP A 433 -8.03 -23.98 9.95
CA ASP A 433 -8.71 -24.41 8.73
C ASP A 433 -9.88 -25.32 9.12
N CYS A 434 -11.08 -24.72 9.25
CA CYS A 434 -12.29 -25.43 9.67
C CYS A 434 -12.66 -26.57 8.71
N ASP A 435 -12.43 -26.40 7.41
CA ASP A 435 -12.81 -27.38 6.40
C ASP A 435 -11.86 -28.59 6.42
N ALA A 436 -10.55 -28.32 6.43
CA ALA A 436 -9.52 -29.34 6.53
C ALA A 436 -9.41 -29.96 7.93
N GLN A 437 -9.95 -29.31 8.95
CA GLN A 437 -9.83 -29.70 10.36
C GLN A 437 -8.37 -29.73 10.83
N VAL A 438 -7.64 -28.65 10.50
CA VAL A 438 -6.22 -28.48 10.82
C VAL A 438 -5.97 -27.12 11.45
N ILE A 439 -5.24 -27.11 12.57
CA ILE A 439 -4.76 -25.88 13.21
C ILE A 439 -3.31 -25.66 12.76
N TYR A 440 -2.98 -24.43 12.37
CA TYR A 440 -1.60 -24.03 12.08
C TYR A 440 -1.11 -23.08 13.16
N VAL A 441 0.12 -23.33 13.63
CA VAL A 441 0.78 -22.54 14.68
C VAL A 441 2.15 -22.11 14.16
N PHE A 442 2.46 -20.81 14.24
CA PHE A 442 3.76 -20.29 13.81
C PHE A 442 4.39 -19.37 14.86
N GLY A 443 5.70 -19.50 15.01
CA GLY A 443 6.52 -18.58 15.77
C GLY A 443 6.21 -18.60 17.26
N GLY A 444 6.48 -17.47 17.92
CA GLY A 444 6.45 -17.32 19.37
C GLY A 444 7.82 -17.51 20.00
N ARG A 445 7.99 -16.89 21.17
CA ARG A 445 9.16 -17.05 22.04
C ARG A 445 9.00 -18.30 22.87
N VAL A 446 10.07 -19.10 22.97
CA VAL A 446 10.08 -20.32 23.80
C VAL A 446 10.27 -19.94 25.26
N VAL A 447 9.52 -20.58 26.15
CA VAL A 447 9.65 -20.46 27.60
C VAL A 447 10.25 -21.76 28.13
N ASP A 448 11.53 -21.73 28.46
CA ASP A 448 12.28 -22.87 29.01
C ASP A 448 13.14 -22.50 30.23
N GLY A 449 12.97 -21.27 30.74
CA GLY A 449 13.73 -20.71 31.86
C GLY A 449 15.08 -20.09 31.48
N ASP A 450 15.58 -20.30 30.24
CA ASP A 450 16.79 -19.66 29.75
C ASP A 450 16.46 -18.41 28.92
N TRP A 451 16.41 -17.27 29.60
CA TRP A 451 16.14 -15.96 28.98
C TRP A 451 17.37 -15.31 28.33
N ASN A 452 18.57 -15.89 28.47
CA ASN A 452 19.78 -15.34 27.89
C ASN A 452 19.87 -15.60 26.38
N SER A 453 19.18 -16.62 25.88
CA SER A 453 19.15 -16.96 24.47
C SER A 453 17.76 -16.72 23.87
N SER A 454 17.72 -15.95 22.77
CA SER A 454 16.48 -15.71 22.02
C SER A 454 16.08 -16.97 21.24
N LYS A 455 15.27 -17.84 21.85
CA LYS A 455 14.70 -19.04 21.22
C LYS A 455 13.31 -18.78 20.65
N TYR A 456 13.03 -19.35 19.49
CA TYR A 456 11.74 -19.22 18.80
C TYR A 456 11.21 -20.56 18.32
N SER A 457 9.90 -20.69 18.24
CA SER A 457 9.24 -21.87 17.66
C SER A 457 9.07 -21.74 16.14
N GLY A 458 8.89 -22.89 15.48
CA GLY A 458 8.74 -23.02 14.04
C GLY A 458 7.28 -23.01 13.57
N LEU A 459 7.03 -23.57 12.38
CA LEU A 459 5.69 -23.79 11.82
C LEU A 459 5.23 -25.21 12.14
N TYR A 460 4.05 -25.34 12.72
CA TYR A 460 3.44 -26.62 13.07
C TYR A 460 2.01 -26.68 12.54
N SER A 461 1.56 -27.91 12.29
CA SER A 461 0.16 -28.23 12.05
C SER A 461 -0.33 -29.28 13.05
N TYR A 462 -1.59 -29.16 13.47
CA TYR A 462 -2.28 -30.15 14.28
C TYR A 462 -3.53 -30.62 13.55
N SER A 463 -3.62 -31.93 13.28
CA SER A 463 -4.83 -32.51 12.74
C SER A 463 -5.81 -32.81 13.86
N VAL A 464 -6.96 -32.13 13.86
CA VAL A 464 -8.03 -32.33 14.85
C VAL A 464 -8.61 -33.74 14.74
N ARG A 465 -8.66 -34.30 13.52
CA ARG A 465 -9.22 -35.64 13.28
C ARG A 465 -8.33 -36.75 13.85
N THR A 466 -7.01 -36.63 13.71
CA THR A 466 -6.08 -37.68 14.15
C THR A 466 -5.42 -37.40 15.49
N SER A 467 -5.64 -36.21 16.05
CA SER A 467 -5.00 -35.70 17.27
C SER A 467 -3.46 -35.76 17.21
N LYS A 468 -2.88 -35.37 16.07
CA LYS A 468 -1.42 -35.43 15.85
C LYS A 468 -0.85 -34.10 15.41
N TRP A 469 0.30 -33.78 15.97
CA TRP A 469 1.15 -32.67 15.55
C TRP A 469 2.09 -33.08 14.42
N LYS A 470 2.46 -32.11 13.58
CA LYS A 470 3.48 -32.23 12.56
C LYS A 470 4.20 -30.90 12.42
N MET A 471 5.52 -30.91 12.59
CA MET A 471 6.37 -29.77 12.22
C MET A 471 6.44 -29.66 10.68
N ILE A 472 6.30 -28.45 10.19
CA ILE A 472 6.35 -28.12 8.76
C ILE A 472 7.67 -27.40 8.48
N GLN A 473 8.36 -27.88 7.44
CA GLN A 473 9.55 -27.23 6.88
C GLN A 473 9.26 -26.92 5.41
N PRO A 474 9.14 -25.64 5.03
CA PRO A 474 8.89 -25.26 3.64
C PRO A 474 10.05 -25.68 2.72
N ASN A 475 9.76 -25.99 1.46
CA ASN A 475 10.74 -26.51 0.49
C ASN A 475 11.73 -25.44 -0.01
N ASP A 476 11.24 -24.25 -0.34
CA ASP A 476 11.98 -23.29 -1.17
C ASP A 476 12.57 -22.11 -0.38
N ALA A 477 11.93 -21.72 0.73
CA ALA A 477 12.38 -20.60 1.56
C ALA A 477 12.03 -20.83 3.04
N ALA A 478 13.01 -20.63 3.93
CA ALA A 478 12.76 -20.65 5.36
C ALA A 478 12.12 -19.31 5.79
N ILE A 479 10.90 -19.37 6.34
CA ILE A 479 10.27 -18.20 6.97
C ILE A 479 10.96 -17.99 8.33
N PRO A 480 11.62 -16.84 8.56
CA PRO A 480 12.34 -16.63 9.82
C PRO A 480 11.38 -16.69 11.02
N SER A 481 11.68 -17.54 12.00
CA SER A 481 10.91 -17.60 13.25
C SER A 481 10.99 -16.27 14.02
N ARG A 482 9.86 -15.90 14.64
CA ARG A 482 9.60 -14.57 15.21
C ARG A 482 8.43 -14.62 16.20
N PHE A 483 8.19 -13.55 16.95
CA PHE A 483 7.04 -13.44 17.87
C PHE A 483 6.37 -12.07 17.77
N GLY A 484 5.13 -11.96 18.25
CA GLY A 484 4.31 -10.75 18.14
C GLY A 484 4.02 -10.31 16.70
N HIS A 485 4.19 -11.22 15.74
CA HIS A 485 3.90 -11.04 14.33
C HIS A 485 2.40 -11.25 14.05
N SER A 486 1.97 -11.01 12.81
CA SER A 486 0.62 -11.36 12.34
C SER A 486 0.64 -12.58 11.44
N MET A 487 -0.38 -13.43 11.56
CA MET A 487 -0.62 -14.56 10.67
C MET A 487 -2.10 -14.69 10.39
N VAL A 488 -2.47 -14.80 9.11
CA VAL A 488 -3.86 -15.03 8.66
C VAL A 488 -3.89 -16.13 7.61
N LEU A 489 -5.03 -16.82 7.50
CA LEU A 489 -5.25 -17.93 6.58
C LEU A 489 -6.37 -17.58 5.60
N ASP A 490 -6.05 -17.61 4.30
CA ASP A 490 -7.06 -17.72 3.25
C ASP A 490 -7.22 -19.21 2.90
N ASN A 491 -8.28 -19.83 3.41
CA ASN A 491 -8.56 -21.25 3.14
C ASN A 491 -8.98 -21.51 1.69
N SER A 492 -9.49 -20.50 0.97
CA SER A 492 -9.95 -20.64 -0.41
C SER A 492 -8.77 -20.79 -1.39
N SER A 493 -7.68 -20.06 -1.11
CA SER A 493 -6.42 -20.16 -1.87
C SER A 493 -5.38 -21.07 -1.21
N HIS A 494 -5.65 -21.56 0.01
CA HIS A 494 -4.73 -22.36 0.83
C HIS A 494 -3.40 -21.64 1.14
N MET A 495 -3.49 -20.33 1.38
CA MET A 495 -2.35 -19.47 1.65
C MET A 495 -2.34 -18.99 3.11
N LEU A 496 -1.20 -19.15 3.77
CA LEU A 496 -0.86 -18.48 5.03
C LEU A 496 -0.06 -17.23 4.73
N TYR A 497 -0.48 -16.09 5.24
CA TYR A 497 0.28 -14.85 5.19
C TYR A 497 0.90 -14.59 6.56
N ILE A 498 2.22 -14.44 6.62
CA ILE A 498 2.99 -14.25 7.86
C ILE A 498 3.84 -12.99 7.70
N PHE A 499 3.70 -12.02 8.60
CA PHE A 499 4.35 -10.73 8.44
C PHE A 499 4.56 -9.97 9.75
N ALA A 500 5.53 -9.05 9.70
CA ALA A 500 5.92 -8.18 10.81
C ALA A 500 6.36 -8.95 12.07
N GLY A 501 6.24 -8.32 13.24
CA GLY A 501 6.64 -8.85 14.53
C GLY A 501 8.07 -8.50 14.91
N GLN A 502 8.63 -9.25 15.85
CA GLN A 502 9.97 -9.04 16.35
C GLN A 502 10.81 -10.30 16.20
N ARG A 503 12.06 -10.09 15.79
CA ARG A 503 13.13 -11.07 15.88
C ARG A 503 14.37 -10.37 16.41
N GLU A 504 14.92 -10.93 17.48
CA GLU A 504 15.98 -10.36 18.31
C GLU A 504 15.54 -8.98 18.78
N GLU A 505 16.34 -7.94 18.54
CA GLU A 505 16.00 -6.55 18.85
C GLU A 505 15.36 -5.80 17.69
N LYS A 506 15.06 -6.48 16.57
CA LYS A 506 14.53 -5.83 15.37
C LYS A 506 13.03 -6.04 15.24
N TYR A 507 12.31 -4.95 15.05
CA TYR A 507 10.94 -5.00 14.52
C TYR A 507 11.01 -5.19 13.03
N LEU A 508 10.13 -6.05 12.51
CA LEU A 508 10.14 -6.47 11.13
C LEU A 508 9.01 -5.79 10.35
N ALA A 509 9.27 -5.51 9.09
CA ALA A 509 8.29 -5.09 8.08
C ALA A 509 8.34 -6.02 6.87
N ASP A 510 8.72 -7.28 7.06
CA ASP A 510 8.75 -8.31 6.02
C ASP A 510 7.39 -9.03 5.95
N MET A 511 7.14 -9.70 4.84
CA MET A 511 5.91 -10.47 4.63
C MET A 511 6.16 -11.67 3.72
N TYR A 512 5.63 -12.81 4.13
CA TYR A 512 5.73 -14.08 3.45
C TYR A 512 4.34 -14.64 3.15
N ALA A 513 4.20 -15.30 2.00
CA ALA A 513 3.07 -16.16 1.67
C ALA A 513 3.55 -17.62 1.65
N TYR A 514 2.86 -18.48 2.38
CA TYR A 514 3.12 -19.91 2.43
C TYR A 514 1.94 -20.68 1.84
N ASN A 515 2.20 -21.43 0.78
CA ASN A 515 1.21 -22.28 0.14
C ASN A 515 1.19 -23.66 0.81
N ILE A 516 0.07 -23.95 1.47
CA ILE A 516 -0.12 -25.19 2.23
C ILE A 516 -0.08 -26.42 1.31
N ARG A 517 -0.61 -26.34 0.09
CA ARG A 517 -0.70 -27.48 -0.82
C ARG A 517 0.64 -27.87 -1.42
N THR A 518 1.45 -26.89 -1.78
CA THR A 518 2.77 -27.12 -2.42
C THR A 518 3.92 -27.18 -1.41
N ASN A 519 3.67 -26.85 -0.13
CA ASN A 519 4.70 -26.73 0.90
C ASN A 519 5.81 -25.73 0.51
N SER A 520 5.44 -24.65 -0.19
CA SER A 520 6.38 -23.62 -0.64
C SER A 520 6.10 -22.28 0.02
N ALA A 521 7.17 -21.55 0.36
CA ALA A 521 7.08 -20.20 0.90
C ALA A 521 7.67 -19.22 -0.11
N MET A 522 7.06 -18.05 -0.22
CA MET A 522 7.48 -16.94 -1.06
C MET A 522 7.60 -15.69 -0.20
N GLU A 523 8.74 -15.00 -0.30
CA GLU A 523 8.86 -13.65 0.24
C GLU A 523 8.10 -12.68 -0.66
N LEU A 524 7.09 -12.01 -0.12
CA LEU A 524 6.34 -10.97 -0.83
C LEU A 524 7.00 -9.61 -0.69
N PHE A 525 7.53 -9.32 0.51
CA PHE A 525 8.26 -8.10 0.80
C PHE A 525 9.38 -8.40 1.80
N GLY A 526 10.61 -8.00 1.49
CA GLY A 526 11.68 -7.92 2.49
C GLY A 526 11.50 -6.72 3.43
N ASN A 527 10.85 -5.65 2.94
CA ASN A 527 10.39 -4.51 3.71
C ASN A 527 9.20 -3.83 3.01
N PHE A 528 7.98 -4.03 3.48
CA PHE A 528 6.78 -3.41 2.91
C PHE A 528 6.67 -1.91 3.22
N SER A 529 7.36 -1.38 4.24
CA SER A 529 7.39 0.07 4.52
C SER A 529 8.01 0.84 3.35
N ASN A 530 9.04 0.28 2.71
CA ASN A 530 9.66 0.86 1.51
C ASN A 530 8.73 0.85 0.29
N ASN A 531 7.63 0.08 0.34
CA ASN A 531 6.66 -0.09 -0.73
C ASN A 531 5.31 0.61 -0.40
N GLY A 532 5.34 1.62 0.49
CA GLY A 532 4.16 2.37 0.89
C GLY A 532 3.26 1.65 1.90
N GLY A 533 3.73 0.59 2.53
CA GLY A 533 3.06 -0.10 3.63
C GLY A 533 3.39 0.49 5.01
N PRO A 534 2.83 -0.10 6.09
CA PRO A 534 3.06 0.36 7.45
C PRO A 534 4.54 0.26 7.88
N ASP A 535 4.91 1.00 8.92
CA ASP A 535 6.21 0.86 9.58
C ASP A 535 6.37 -0.52 10.24
N ALA A 536 7.63 -0.91 10.47
CA ALA A 536 7.95 -2.12 11.23
C ALA A 536 7.33 -2.09 12.62
N CYS A 537 6.59 -3.14 12.96
CA CYS A 537 5.70 -3.12 14.12
C CYS A 537 5.63 -4.46 14.86
N PHE A 538 5.51 -4.39 16.18
CA PHE A 538 5.46 -5.50 17.11
C PHE A 538 4.10 -5.54 17.83
N THR A 539 3.54 -6.74 18.02
CA THR A 539 2.20 -7.01 18.58
C THR A 539 1.03 -6.47 17.78
N GLN A 540 1.25 -6.07 16.53
CA GLN A 540 0.16 -5.77 15.60
C GLN A 540 -0.78 -6.96 15.44
N ARG A 541 -2.05 -6.67 15.15
CA ARG A 541 -3.06 -7.68 14.88
C ARG A 541 -3.59 -7.54 13.47
N ALA A 542 -3.93 -8.67 12.88
CA ALA A 542 -4.48 -8.71 11.54
C ALA A 542 -5.67 -9.67 11.46
N VAL A 543 -6.63 -9.32 10.61
CA VAL A 543 -7.76 -10.15 10.22
C VAL A 543 -7.93 -10.11 8.70
N LEU A 544 -8.67 -11.07 8.15
CA LEU A 544 -8.79 -11.29 6.72
C LEU A 544 -10.25 -11.22 6.28
N ASP A 545 -10.51 -10.50 5.19
CA ASP A 545 -11.70 -10.70 4.37
C ASP A 545 -11.30 -11.49 3.12
N LYS A 546 -11.77 -12.74 3.03
CA LYS A 546 -11.47 -13.63 1.90
C LYS A 546 -12.27 -13.32 0.64
N GLU A 547 -13.46 -12.72 0.77
CA GLU A 547 -14.29 -12.34 -0.38
C GLU A 547 -13.69 -11.12 -1.09
N LEU A 548 -13.23 -10.14 -0.31
CA LEU A 548 -12.58 -8.94 -0.84
C LEU A 548 -11.09 -9.14 -1.15
N LYS A 549 -10.49 -10.24 -0.69
CA LYS A 549 -9.04 -10.49 -0.71
C LYS A 549 -8.25 -9.37 -0.06
N GLU A 550 -8.64 -9.04 1.17
CA GLU A 550 -8.05 -7.96 1.96
C GLU A 550 -7.59 -8.44 3.34
N ILE A 551 -6.41 -8.00 3.78
CA ILE A 551 -5.92 -8.15 5.15
C ILE A 551 -6.01 -6.78 5.82
N TYR A 552 -6.72 -6.69 6.94
CA TYR A 552 -6.79 -5.47 7.75
C TYR A 552 -5.83 -5.59 8.92
N THR A 553 -5.02 -4.55 9.15
CA THR A 553 -4.03 -4.53 10.22
C THR A 553 -4.24 -3.36 11.17
N PHE A 554 -4.08 -3.64 12.47
CA PHE A 554 -4.38 -2.73 13.57
C PHE A 554 -3.17 -2.58 14.48
N CYS A 555 -3.09 -1.39 15.09
CA CYS A 555 -2.08 -0.83 16.00
C CYS A 555 -1.05 -1.80 16.62
N GLY A 556 0.15 -1.32 16.86
CA GLY A 556 1.12 -2.03 17.67
C GLY A 556 2.26 -1.11 18.07
N LEU A 557 3.33 -1.70 18.60
CA LEU A 557 4.53 -0.97 19.00
C LEU A 557 5.44 -0.75 17.79
N THR A 558 5.92 0.47 17.64
CA THR A 558 6.88 0.85 16.58
C THR A 558 8.18 1.36 17.21
N ARG A 559 9.28 1.39 16.46
CA ARG A 559 10.55 2.00 16.87
C ARG A 559 10.96 3.05 15.86
N THR A 560 11.20 4.28 16.29
CA THR A 560 11.66 5.37 15.41
C THR A 560 13.13 5.21 15.09
N GLN A 561 13.49 5.36 13.81
CA GLN A 561 14.87 5.16 13.33
C GLN A 561 15.86 6.22 13.85
N ASN A 562 15.39 7.40 14.28
CA ASN A 562 16.23 8.57 14.59
C ASN A 562 16.49 8.82 16.09
N LEU A 563 15.79 8.13 17.01
CA LEU A 563 15.84 8.41 18.48
C LEU A 563 16.24 7.18 19.30
N GLY A 564 17.30 6.48 18.88
CA GLY A 564 17.99 5.47 19.71
C GLY A 564 17.06 4.43 20.35
N SER A 565 16.57 3.46 19.58
CA SER A 565 15.92 2.23 20.08
C SER A 565 14.68 2.38 21.00
N LEU A 566 14.17 3.59 21.23
CA LEU A 566 12.98 3.77 22.08
C LEU A 566 11.75 3.16 21.40
N THR A 567 11.09 2.26 22.12
CA THR A 567 9.84 1.65 21.68
C THR A 567 8.71 2.64 21.95
N VAL A 568 8.04 3.08 20.89
CA VAL A 568 7.02 4.14 20.95
C VAL A 568 5.69 3.61 20.42
N LEU A 569 4.63 3.94 21.14
CA LEU A 569 3.27 3.81 20.64
C LEU A 569 2.91 5.12 19.94
N ARG A 570 2.85 5.07 18.61
CA ARG A 570 2.57 6.25 17.78
C ARG A 570 1.14 6.73 17.98
N SER A 571 0.97 8.04 18.21
CA SER A 571 -0.35 8.66 18.36
C SER A 571 -1.17 8.62 17.08
N ASP A 572 -0.49 8.60 15.93
CA ASP A 572 -1.02 8.42 14.59
C ASP A 572 -1.01 6.95 14.16
N ALA A 573 -1.29 6.00 15.06
CA ALA A 573 -1.35 4.58 14.70
C ALA A 573 -2.50 4.32 13.70
N LEU A 574 -2.14 4.40 12.41
CA LEU A 574 -3.05 4.22 11.28
C LEU A 574 -3.42 2.74 11.13
N ASN A 575 -4.66 2.50 10.72
CA ASN A 575 -5.10 1.18 10.30
C ASN A 575 -4.77 1.00 8.81
N TRP A 576 -4.42 -0.21 8.40
CA TRP A 576 -4.02 -0.47 7.01
C TRP A 576 -4.80 -1.63 6.41
N VAL A 577 -4.92 -1.60 5.08
CA VAL A 577 -5.43 -2.69 4.27
C VAL A 577 -4.34 -3.15 3.29
N TYR A 578 -4.12 -4.45 3.22
CA TYR A 578 -3.32 -5.09 2.18
C TYR A 578 -4.23 -5.90 1.25
N ARG A 579 -4.24 -5.56 -0.04
CA ARG A 579 -5.02 -6.26 -1.07
C ARG A 579 -4.15 -7.28 -1.78
N TYR A 580 -4.50 -8.56 -1.68
CA TYR A 580 -3.67 -9.67 -2.18
C TYR A 580 -4.28 -10.39 -3.40
N ALA A 581 -5.14 -9.70 -4.15
CA ALA A 581 -5.66 -10.22 -5.42
C ALA A 581 -4.56 -10.39 -6.48
N GLU A 582 -3.54 -9.52 -6.43
CA GLU A 582 -2.33 -9.54 -7.26
C GLU A 582 -1.10 -9.92 -6.41
N THR A 583 0.01 -10.26 -7.04
CA THR A 583 1.24 -10.68 -6.35
C THR A 583 2.47 -9.96 -6.95
N PRO A 584 3.20 -9.15 -6.16
CA PRO A 584 2.85 -8.71 -4.81
C PRO A 584 1.58 -7.83 -4.82
N GLY A 585 0.78 -7.93 -3.76
CA GLY A 585 -0.38 -7.07 -3.55
C GLY A 585 -0.03 -5.63 -3.19
N GLN A 586 -1.03 -4.81 -2.88
CA GLN A 586 -0.86 -3.38 -2.57
C GLN A 586 -1.29 -3.04 -1.15
N TRP A 587 -0.45 -2.26 -0.45
CA TRP A 587 -0.80 -1.64 0.83
C TRP A 587 -1.53 -0.31 0.64
N THR A 588 -2.49 -0.02 1.50
CA THR A 588 -3.21 1.25 1.49
C THR A 588 -3.63 1.60 2.92
N GLU A 589 -3.53 2.87 3.27
CA GLU A 589 -4.01 3.37 4.56
C GLU A 589 -5.55 3.36 4.61
N ILE A 590 -6.11 3.00 5.76
CA ILE A 590 -7.54 3.13 6.04
C ILE A 590 -7.77 4.52 6.63
N LEU A 591 -8.54 5.32 5.89
CA LEU A 591 -8.80 6.71 6.23
C LEU A 591 -9.75 6.85 7.44
N PRO A 592 -9.67 7.95 8.20
CA PRO A 592 -10.67 8.28 9.21
C PRO A 592 -12.06 8.50 8.57
N PRO A 593 -13.13 8.62 9.38
CA PRO A 593 -14.46 8.97 8.88
C PRO A 593 -14.43 10.26 8.04
N ALA A 594 -15.43 10.43 7.17
CA ALA A 594 -15.53 11.64 6.37
C ALA A 594 -15.56 12.88 7.28
N PRO A 595 -14.88 13.99 6.94
CA PRO A 595 -14.83 15.21 7.77
C PRO A 595 -16.20 15.82 8.08
N SER A 596 -17.20 15.44 7.29
CA SER A 596 -18.60 15.84 7.42
C SER A 596 -19.37 15.14 8.53
N LEU A 597 -18.89 13.99 8.99
CA LEU A 597 -19.41 13.30 10.16
C LEU A 597 -18.76 13.90 11.40
N PRO A 598 -19.48 13.96 12.54
CA PRO A 598 -18.84 14.30 13.81
C PRO A 598 -17.62 13.38 14.00
N PRO A 599 -16.54 13.84 14.68
CA PRO A 599 -15.39 12.99 14.94
C PRO A 599 -15.89 11.69 15.58
N SER A 600 -15.74 10.57 14.86
CA SER A 600 -15.95 9.26 15.47
C SER A 600 -14.87 9.13 16.53
N GLU A 601 -15.27 9.05 17.79
CA GLU A 601 -14.33 8.61 18.82
C GLU A 601 -13.81 7.24 18.37
N GLY A 602 -12.49 7.16 18.19
CA GLY A 602 -11.80 5.94 17.85
C GLY A 602 -11.10 5.34 19.06
N PRO A 603 -10.74 4.06 19.03
CA PRO A 603 -9.91 3.46 20.06
C PRO A 603 -8.58 4.21 20.14
N LEU A 604 -8.11 4.46 21.36
CA LEU A 604 -6.74 4.96 21.58
C LEU A 604 -5.71 4.02 20.93
N PRO A 605 -4.57 4.54 20.44
CA PRO A 605 -3.41 3.73 20.11
C PRO A 605 -3.11 2.77 21.24
N ARG A 606 -2.83 1.50 20.90
CA ARG A 606 -2.69 0.42 21.88
C ARG A 606 -1.86 -0.74 21.35
N TYR A 607 -1.28 -1.49 22.28
CA TYR A 607 -0.62 -2.77 22.01
C TYR A 607 -1.19 -3.88 22.91
N ALA A 608 -0.82 -5.13 22.62
CA ALA A 608 -1.33 -6.32 23.32
C ALA A 608 -2.87 -6.40 23.39
N HIS A 609 -3.56 -5.75 22.44
CA HIS A 609 -5.00 -5.86 22.25
C HIS A 609 -5.33 -7.10 21.40
N GLN A 610 -6.61 -7.40 21.25
CA GLN A 610 -7.07 -8.45 20.36
C GLN A 610 -8.23 -7.99 19.48
N VAL A 611 -8.27 -8.53 18.27
CA VAL A 611 -9.34 -8.28 17.30
C VAL A 611 -9.90 -9.59 16.74
N VAL A 612 -11.17 -9.57 16.36
CA VAL A 612 -11.83 -10.62 15.58
C VAL A 612 -12.64 -9.99 14.47
N TYR A 613 -12.93 -10.77 13.42
CA TYR A 613 -13.64 -10.29 12.24
C TYR A 613 -14.88 -11.13 11.95
N ASP A 614 -16.01 -10.45 11.81
CA ASP A 614 -17.23 -11.03 11.28
C ASP A 614 -17.32 -10.77 9.79
N GLU A 615 -17.14 -11.83 9.00
CA GLU A 615 -17.20 -11.78 7.55
C GLU A 615 -18.62 -11.51 7.02
N GLY A 616 -19.66 -11.92 7.76
CA GLY A 616 -21.04 -11.74 7.33
C GLY A 616 -21.49 -10.28 7.42
N THR A 617 -21.10 -9.59 8.48
CA THR A 617 -21.42 -8.16 8.69
C THR A 617 -20.30 -7.21 8.26
N LYS A 618 -19.13 -7.75 7.87
CA LYS A 618 -17.91 -6.99 7.54
C LYS A 618 -17.46 -6.08 8.69
N THR A 619 -17.60 -6.58 9.92
CA THR A 619 -17.32 -5.82 11.15
C THR A 619 -16.09 -6.37 11.86
N VAL A 620 -15.19 -5.49 12.27
CA VAL A 620 -14.07 -5.82 13.16
C VAL A 620 -14.48 -5.49 14.59
N TYR A 621 -14.22 -6.40 15.53
CA TYR A 621 -14.39 -6.15 16.96
C TYR A 621 -13.02 -6.10 17.64
N MET A 622 -12.82 -5.13 18.52
CA MET A 622 -11.55 -4.91 19.23
C MET A 622 -11.80 -4.75 20.73
N HIS A 623 -11.02 -5.43 21.55
CA HIS A 623 -11.09 -5.31 23.01
C HIS A 623 -9.73 -5.03 23.65
N GLY A 624 -9.74 -4.17 24.67
CA GLY A 624 -8.67 -3.99 25.64
C GLY A 624 -7.31 -3.61 25.04
N GLY A 625 -6.23 -4.07 25.67
CA GLY A 625 -4.85 -3.69 25.36
C GLY A 625 -4.29 -2.62 26.29
N ASN A 626 -3.16 -2.03 25.93
CA ASN A 626 -2.45 -1.04 26.75
C ASN A 626 -2.09 0.20 25.90
N ALA A 627 -2.43 1.40 26.41
CA ALA A 627 -2.21 2.69 25.74
C ALA A 627 -0.83 3.35 26.01
N GLY A 628 0.15 2.59 26.52
CA GLY A 628 1.53 3.07 26.75
C GLY A 628 1.75 3.70 28.13
N LEU A 629 2.90 4.35 28.34
CA LEU A 629 3.23 5.09 29.58
C LEU A 629 2.86 6.57 29.42
N GLY A 630 2.43 7.23 30.50
CA GLY A 630 2.08 8.66 30.45
C GLY A 630 3.29 9.55 30.16
N SER A 631 3.20 10.38 29.12
CA SER A 631 3.99 11.60 29.01
C SER A 631 3.55 12.54 30.13
N GLY A 632 4.23 12.51 31.26
CA GLY A 632 4.14 13.58 32.24
C GLY A 632 4.71 14.85 31.61
N ASN A 633 3.85 15.84 31.37
CA ASN A 633 4.13 17.26 31.14
C ASN A 633 5.49 17.62 30.51
N GLU A 634 5.56 17.73 29.18
CA GLU A 634 6.59 18.51 28.48
C GLU A 634 6.27 20.03 28.46
N GLN A 635 5.36 20.53 29.30
CA GLN A 635 4.93 21.95 29.29
C GLN A 635 5.19 22.74 30.58
N SER A 636 6.02 22.27 31.52
CA SER A 636 6.35 23.05 32.73
C SER A 636 7.84 23.33 32.94
N MET A 637 8.66 23.31 31.88
CA MET A 637 10.07 23.72 31.95
C MET A 637 10.35 25.03 31.20
N GLU A 638 9.43 26.00 31.27
CA GLU A 638 9.75 27.40 30.98
C GLU A 638 8.94 28.33 31.90
N ARG A 639 9.47 28.57 33.10
CA ARG A 639 9.43 29.86 33.83
C ARG A 639 9.81 29.64 35.30
N GLY A 640 10.87 30.33 35.73
CA GLY A 640 11.08 30.64 37.14
C GLY A 640 12.52 30.47 37.61
N GLU A 641 13.41 31.37 37.20
CA GLU A 641 14.52 31.75 38.08
C GLU A 641 13.95 32.61 39.22
N THR A 642 14.18 32.24 40.49
CA THR A 642 14.88 33.07 41.50
C THR A 642 14.75 32.52 42.93
N SER A 643 15.85 32.74 43.67
CA SER A 643 16.03 32.73 45.14
C SER A 643 15.84 31.40 45.88
N GLY A 644 16.84 31.08 46.69
CA GLY A 644 16.91 29.83 47.43
C GLY A 644 16.55 29.97 48.89
N GLU A 645 16.59 28.84 49.59
CA GLU A 645 16.91 28.71 51.00
C GLU A 645 17.08 27.20 51.31
N GLN A 646 18.15 26.89 52.05
CA GLN A 646 18.49 25.55 52.53
C GLN A 646 17.58 25.16 53.69
N PHE A 647 16.90 24.01 53.59
CA PHE A 647 16.58 23.19 54.77
C PHE A 647 16.70 21.70 54.38
N GLY A 648 17.41 20.95 55.23
CA GLY A 648 17.68 19.53 55.04
C GLY A 648 16.54 18.66 55.57
N GLU A 649 16.17 17.65 54.79
CA GLU A 649 15.28 16.56 55.22
C GLU A 649 15.79 15.21 54.66
N ASN A 650 15.56 14.16 55.45
CA ASN A 650 16.25 12.86 55.45
C ASN A 650 16.01 11.97 54.21
N GLU A 651 17.03 11.19 53.83
CA GLU A 651 17.02 10.28 52.67
C GLU A 651 16.07 9.06 52.79
N ASP A 652 15.50 8.78 53.97
CA ASP A 652 14.61 7.62 54.19
C ASP A 652 13.14 7.85 53.79
N GLU A 653 12.68 9.10 53.61
CA GLU A 653 11.31 9.38 53.12
C GLU A 653 11.22 9.46 51.58
N ARG A 654 12.35 9.43 50.88
CA ARG A 654 12.39 9.43 49.41
C ARG A 654 12.10 8.07 48.80
N ARG A 655 12.20 6.98 49.57
CA ARG A 655 11.91 5.61 49.10
C ARG A 655 10.44 5.22 49.16
N THR A 656 9.61 5.96 49.90
CA THR A 656 8.18 5.64 50.08
C THR A 656 7.24 6.53 49.26
N ARG A 657 7.75 7.49 48.48
CA ARG A 657 6.94 8.37 47.59
C ARG A 657 7.27 8.25 46.10
N VAL A 658 7.93 7.17 45.65
CA VAL A 658 8.17 6.88 44.22
C VAL A 658 7.20 5.83 43.66
N GLY A 659 6.26 5.34 44.47
CA GLY A 659 5.33 4.26 44.10
C GLY A 659 3.97 4.68 43.54
N GLU A 660 3.60 5.97 43.57
CA GLU A 660 2.27 6.44 43.19
C GLU A 660 2.37 7.53 42.11
N GLY A 661 2.38 7.14 40.83
CA GLY A 661 2.44 8.11 39.74
C GLY A 661 2.51 7.56 38.30
N ALA A 662 2.69 6.25 38.09
CA ALA A 662 2.50 5.63 36.78
C ALA A 662 1.16 4.89 36.75
N GLY A 663 0.07 5.61 36.48
CA GLY A 663 -1.26 5.00 36.39
C GLY A 663 -1.29 3.86 35.37
N ASP A 664 -1.85 2.72 35.76
CA ASP A 664 -2.11 1.59 34.87
C ASP A 664 -3.00 2.01 33.69
N ARG A 665 -2.47 1.88 32.46
CA ARG A 665 -3.08 2.31 31.19
C ARG A 665 -3.65 1.16 30.37
N ARG A 666 -3.92 0.01 31.01
CA ARG A 666 -4.75 -1.02 30.40
C ARG A 666 -6.16 -0.52 30.19
N LEU A 667 -6.77 -1.08 29.15
CA LEU A 667 -8.09 -0.71 28.70
C LEU A 667 -9.04 -1.90 28.83
N ASP A 668 -10.29 -1.58 29.13
CA ASP A 668 -11.46 -2.47 29.21
C ASP A 668 -12.50 -2.13 28.12
N ASP A 669 -12.13 -1.24 27.20
CA ASP A 669 -13.03 -0.75 26.16
C ASP A 669 -13.22 -1.80 25.06
N PHE A 670 -14.45 -1.87 24.58
CA PHE A 670 -14.86 -2.74 23.49
C PHE A 670 -15.39 -1.92 22.33
N TRP A 671 -14.93 -2.22 21.12
CA TRP A 671 -15.20 -1.43 19.93
C TRP A 671 -15.64 -2.31 18.77
N SER A 672 -16.50 -1.76 17.92
CA SER A 672 -16.77 -2.27 16.58
C SER A 672 -16.28 -1.26 15.54
N MET A 673 -15.72 -1.76 14.45
CA MET A 673 -15.33 -0.97 13.28
C MET A 673 -16.01 -1.52 12.04
N THR A 674 -16.58 -0.63 11.24
CA THR A 674 -17.03 -0.93 9.87
C THR A 674 -16.23 -0.10 8.88
N LEU A 675 -15.99 -0.68 7.70
CA LEU A 675 -15.33 0.02 6.60
C LEU A 675 -16.38 0.47 5.59
N SER A 676 -16.35 1.75 5.26
CA SER A 676 -17.19 2.35 4.23
C SER A 676 -16.36 2.66 2.98
N ARG A 677 -16.93 2.40 1.81
CA ARG A 677 -16.36 2.75 0.51
C ARG A 677 -17.40 3.54 -0.28
N PRO A 678 -16.98 4.44 -1.18
CA PRO A 678 -17.89 5.03 -2.15
C PRO A 678 -18.62 3.91 -2.89
N GLY A 679 -19.95 4.01 -2.99
CA GLY A 679 -20.76 3.08 -3.78
C GLY A 679 -20.95 3.59 -5.21
N ALA A 680 -21.46 2.73 -6.10
CA ALA A 680 -21.78 3.12 -7.47
C ALA A 680 -22.76 4.31 -7.56
N LYS A 681 -23.70 4.43 -6.62
CA LYS A 681 -24.62 5.59 -6.54
C LYS A 681 -23.88 6.91 -6.32
N GLU A 682 -22.85 6.90 -5.48
CA GLU A 682 -22.04 8.08 -5.19
C GLU A 682 -21.18 8.47 -6.39
N LEU A 683 -20.63 7.49 -7.11
CA LEU A 683 -19.96 7.72 -8.39
C LEU A 683 -20.88 8.34 -9.43
N ILE A 684 -22.10 7.80 -9.59
CA ILE A 684 -23.09 8.36 -10.52
C ILE A 684 -23.43 9.79 -10.13
N ARG A 685 -23.60 10.09 -8.83
CA ARG A 685 -23.85 11.46 -8.34
C ARG A 685 -22.71 12.40 -8.75
N ARG A 686 -21.45 12.04 -8.47
CA ARG A 686 -20.26 12.81 -8.83
C ARG A 686 -20.14 13.03 -10.34
N ALA A 687 -20.34 11.98 -11.13
CA ALA A 687 -20.32 12.07 -12.59
C ALA A 687 -21.44 12.98 -13.12
N THR A 688 -22.64 12.88 -12.53
CA THR A 688 -23.77 13.75 -12.86
C THR A 688 -23.47 15.20 -12.51
N PHE A 689 -22.84 15.47 -11.37
CA PHE A 689 -22.42 16.81 -10.99
C PHE A 689 -21.47 17.42 -12.04
N GLU A 690 -20.46 16.69 -12.52
CA GLU A 690 -19.57 17.17 -13.60
C GLU A 690 -20.31 17.45 -14.92
N ILE A 691 -21.25 16.58 -15.30
CA ILE A 691 -22.06 16.77 -16.52
C ILE A 691 -22.93 18.03 -16.39
N ARG A 692 -23.65 18.18 -15.26
CA ARG A 692 -24.53 19.33 -15.03
C ARG A 692 -23.74 20.64 -14.88
N LYS A 693 -22.52 20.61 -14.33
CA LYS A 693 -21.60 21.77 -14.32
C LYS A 693 -21.35 22.28 -15.73
N GLN A 694 -21.04 21.38 -16.67
CA GLN A 694 -20.79 21.77 -18.06
C GLN A 694 -22.07 22.22 -18.77
N GLN A 695 -23.20 21.55 -18.56
CA GLN A 695 -24.50 21.98 -19.06
C GLN A 695 -24.81 23.42 -18.61
N PHE A 696 -24.58 23.75 -17.35
CA PHE A 696 -24.80 25.08 -16.81
C PHE A 696 -23.88 26.14 -17.45
N ARG A 697 -22.60 25.84 -17.67
CA ARG A 697 -21.68 26.74 -18.38
C ARG A 697 -22.19 27.09 -19.77
N GLU A 698 -22.68 26.11 -20.51
CA GLU A 698 -23.26 26.33 -21.84
C GLU A 698 -24.56 27.14 -21.78
N MET A 699 -25.41 26.90 -20.78
CA MET A 699 -26.62 27.71 -20.57
C MET A 699 -26.31 29.18 -20.26
N CYS A 700 -25.22 29.47 -19.56
CA CYS A 700 -24.77 30.83 -19.24
C CYS A 700 -24.21 31.59 -20.44
N SER A 701 -23.68 30.88 -21.45
CA SER A 701 -23.13 31.49 -22.67
C SER A 701 -24.17 31.99 -23.67
N GLY A 702 -25.46 31.72 -23.42
CA GLY A 702 -26.56 32.05 -24.30
C GLY A 702 -27.29 33.36 -23.98
N ASN A 703 -28.47 33.55 -24.58
CA ASN A 703 -29.25 34.80 -24.50
C ASN A 703 -29.66 35.15 -23.04
N PRO A 704 -29.97 36.42 -22.72
CA PRO A 704 -30.38 36.83 -21.36
C PRO A 704 -31.57 36.04 -20.77
N GLN A 705 -32.51 35.56 -21.60
CA GLN A 705 -33.59 34.69 -21.11
C GLN A 705 -33.11 33.28 -20.68
N GLN A 706 -31.99 32.80 -21.20
CA GLN A 706 -31.37 31.54 -20.79
C GLN A 706 -30.62 31.67 -19.45
N GLN A 707 -30.13 32.86 -19.09
CA GLN A 707 -29.47 33.10 -17.80
C GLN A 707 -30.42 32.89 -16.61
N VAL A 708 -31.69 33.29 -16.73
CA VAL A 708 -32.71 33.03 -15.69
C VAL A 708 -33.01 31.53 -15.55
N LYS A 709 -33.04 30.79 -16.67
CA LYS A 709 -33.18 29.33 -16.66
C LYS A 709 -31.95 28.66 -16.06
N ALA A 710 -30.75 29.15 -16.36
CA ALA A 710 -29.49 28.67 -15.79
C ALA A 710 -29.47 28.84 -14.26
N LEU A 711 -29.92 29.99 -13.73
CA LEU A 711 -30.01 30.21 -12.29
C LEU A 711 -30.96 29.21 -11.60
N ASN A 712 -32.12 28.92 -12.21
CA ASN A 712 -33.03 27.90 -11.69
C ASN A 712 -32.42 26.50 -11.73
N PHE A 713 -31.69 26.17 -12.79
CA PHE A 713 -30.97 24.90 -12.95
C PHE A 713 -29.86 24.74 -11.89
N LEU A 714 -29.11 25.81 -11.60
CA LEU A 714 -28.10 25.81 -10.53
C LEU A 714 -28.74 25.50 -9.17
N ARG A 715 -29.86 26.18 -8.85
CA ARG A 715 -30.54 26.08 -7.56
C ARG A 715 -31.26 24.75 -7.32
N LYS A 716 -31.71 24.07 -8.37
CA LYS A 716 -32.49 22.83 -8.25
C LYS A 716 -31.67 21.62 -8.67
N ASP A 717 -31.29 21.57 -9.95
CA ASP A 717 -30.70 20.40 -10.57
C ASP A 717 -29.26 20.19 -10.12
N ILE A 718 -28.41 21.22 -10.15
CA ILE A 718 -27.01 21.08 -9.69
C ILE A 718 -26.98 20.90 -8.17
N TYR A 719 -27.69 21.75 -7.42
CA TYR A 719 -27.73 21.67 -5.95
C TYR A 719 -28.07 20.27 -5.43
N SER A 720 -29.02 19.57 -6.07
CA SER A 720 -29.43 18.22 -5.70
C SER A 720 -28.34 17.15 -5.89
N THR A 721 -27.35 17.44 -6.73
CA THR A 721 -26.24 16.53 -7.03
C THR A 721 -24.97 16.87 -6.27
N VAL A 722 -24.96 17.91 -5.43
CA VAL A 722 -23.77 18.35 -4.69
C VAL A 722 -23.75 17.72 -3.30
N ASP A 723 -22.61 17.14 -2.93
CA ASP A 723 -22.32 16.84 -1.53
C ASP A 723 -21.84 18.11 -0.83
N HIS A 724 -22.77 18.82 -0.20
CA HIS A 724 -22.49 20.07 0.53
C HIS A 724 -21.63 19.86 1.77
N THR A 725 -21.43 18.61 2.18
CA THR A 725 -20.56 18.28 3.29
C THR A 725 -19.10 18.13 2.87
N ASN A 726 -18.83 17.99 1.57
CA ASN A 726 -17.51 18.03 0.98
C ASN A 726 -17.09 19.50 0.72
N PRO A 727 -16.04 20.01 1.40
CA PRO A 727 -15.65 21.42 1.29
C PRO A 727 -15.20 21.81 -0.12
N THR A 728 -14.50 20.90 -0.82
CA THR A 728 -14.04 21.11 -2.19
C THR A 728 -15.22 21.19 -3.15
N GLU A 729 -16.17 20.25 -3.03
CA GLU A 729 -17.34 20.21 -3.91
C GLU A 729 -18.29 21.39 -3.66
N ALA A 730 -18.46 21.80 -2.39
CA ALA A 730 -19.22 22.98 -2.02
C ALA A 730 -18.54 24.28 -2.48
N ALA A 731 -17.20 24.34 -2.50
CA ALA A 731 -16.45 25.46 -3.08
C ALA A 731 -16.65 25.53 -4.60
N ASP A 732 -16.51 24.40 -5.29
CA ASP A 732 -16.76 24.28 -6.73
C ASP A 732 -18.17 24.74 -7.11
N TYR A 733 -19.19 24.28 -6.38
CA TYR A 733 -20.58 24.69 -6.59
C TYR A 733 -20.76 26.20 -6.44
N ARG A 734 -20.16 26.81 -5.40
CA ARG A 734 -20.20 28.28 -5.20
C ARG A 734 -19.51 29.03 -6.33
N ALA A 735 -18.38 28.50 -6.83
CA ALA A 735 -17.63 29.11 -7.92
C ALA A 735 -18.42 29.16 -9.23
N LEU A 736 -19.37 28.25 -9.46
CA LEU A 736 -20.21 28.27 -10.68
C LEU A 736 -20.96 29.58 -10.86
N LEU A 737 -21.32 30.27 -9.77
CA LEU A 737 -22.07 31.52 -9.83
C LEU A 737 -21.29 32.62 -10.59
N THR A 738 -19.96 32.55 -10.62
CA THR A 738 -19.11 33.48 -11.38
C THR A 738 -19.39 33.45 -12.88
N HIS A 739 -19.74 32.29 -13.45
CA HIS A 739 -20.06 32.15 -14.88
C HIS A 739 -21.34 32.88 -15.28
N LEU A 740 -22.27 33.09 -14.34
CA LEU A 740 -23.51 33.81 -14.59
C LEU A 740 -23.30 35.33 -14.63
N LEU A 741 -22.20 35.81 -14.06
CA LEU A 741 -21.85 37.22 -13.92
C LEU A 741 -20.83 37.72 -14.96
N MET A 742 -20.34 36.83 -15.84
CA MET A 742 -19.39 37.21 -16.89
C MET A 742 -20.10 37.98 -18.03
N PRO A 743 -19.53 39.11 -18.51
CA PRO A 743 -20.12 39.85 -19.63
C PRO A 743 -20.08 39.03 -20.92
N THR A 744 -21.22 38.92 -21.62
CA THR A 744 -21.25 38.36 -22.98
C THR A 744 -20.47 39.27 -23.93
N PRO A 745 -19.52 38.75 -24.74
CA PRO A 745 -18.79 39.57 -25.70
C PRO A 745 -19.75 40.19 -26.72
N SER A 746 -19.79 41.52 -26.78
CA SER A 746 -20.64 42.25 -27.71
C SER A 746 -20.14 42.05 -29.15
N THR A 747 -21.01 41.57 -30.02
CA THR A 747 -20.78 41.45 -31.46
C THR A 747 -20.46 42.85 -32.03
N PRO A 748 -19.39 43.04 -32.83
CA PRO A 748 -19.08 44.35 -33.39
C PRO A 748 -20.17 44.72 -34.40
N SER A 749 -21.00 45.72 -34.05
CA SER A 749 -21.99 46.26 -34.97
C SER A 749 -21.30 46.94 -36.14
N ARG A 750 -21.66 46.50 -37.34
CA ARG A 750 -21.21 47.04 -38.63
C ARG A 750 -21.75 48.47 -38.77
N ARG A 751 -20.99 49.48 -38.34
CA ARG A 751 -21.34 50.89 -38.55
C ARG A 751 -21.20 51.25 -40.02
N ARG A 752 -22.33 51.63 -40.64
CA ARG A 752 -22.38 52.39 -41.89
C ARG A 752 -21.75 53.76 -41.64
N SER A 753 -20.90 54.17 -42.55
CA SER A 753 -20.35 55.51 -42.67
C SER A 753 -21.45 56.46 -43.14
N ASP A 754 -21.74 57.50 -42.36
CA ASP A 754 -22.14 58.81 -42.86
C ASP A 754 -21.58 59.84 -41.88
N GLY A 755 -20.86 60.82 -42.44
CA GLY A 755 -20.11 61.82 -41.69
C GLY A 755 -20.96 63.03 -41.32
N GLU A 756 -20.54 63.74 -40.28
CA GLU A 756 -20.39 65.20 -40.30
C GLU A 756 -19.70 65.69 -39.01
N ALA A 757 -19.09 66.86 -39.13
CA ALA A 757 -18.08 67.43 -38.26
C ALA A 757 -18.61 68.06 -36.95
N GLY A 758 -17.72 68.24 -35.96
CA GLY A 758 -17.87 69.31 -34.98
C GLY A 758 -17.31 69.04 -33.57
N THR A 759 -16.18 69.69 -33.28
CA THR A 759 -15.82 70.35 -31.99
C THR A 759 -15.66 69.53 -30.69
N GLU A 760 -14.39 69.42 -30.26
CA GLU A 760 -13.90 69.38 -28.85
C GLU A 760 -14.18 70.72 -28.11
N PRO A 761 -13.89 70.94 -26.79
CA PRO A 761 -13.72 70.10 -25.57
C PRO A 761 -14.52 70.76 -24.37
N PRO A 762 -14.23 70.71 -23.03
CA PRO A 762 -13.14 70.07 -22.29
C PRO A 762 -13.43 69.37 -20.94
N ARG A 763 -12.39 68.61 -20.58
CA ARG A 763 -11.91 68.13 -19.27
C ARG A 763 -12.34 68.94 -18.02
N LYS A 764 -12.64 68.23 -16.93
CA LYS A 764 -12.11 68.56 -15.59
C LYS A 764 -11.61 67.31 -14.86
N ARG A 765 -10.36 67.43 -14.41
CA ARG A 765 -9.58 66.54 -13.55
C ARG A 765 -10.11 66.58 -12.12
N SER A 766 -10.02 65.45 -11.40
CA SER A 766 -9.24 65.34 -10.15
C SER A 766 -9.38 63.96 -9.49
N ARG A 767 -8.32 63.15 -9.59
CA ARG A 767 -7.83 62.21 -8.55
C ARG A 767 -7.33 63.05 -7.34
N PRO A 768 -7.18 62.55 -6.09
CA PRO A 768 -6.37 61.36 -5.74
C PRO A 768 -6.93 60.50 -4.57
N SER A 769 -6.67 59.19 -4.52
CA SER A 769 -5.49 58.64 -3.84
C SER A 769 -5.34 57.14 -4.11
N THR A 770 -4.09 56.75 -4.30
CA THR A 770 -3.45 55.45 -4.57
C THR A 770 -2.79 54.92 -3.27
N PRO A 771 -2.08 53.77 -3.25
CA PRO A 771 -2.29 52.46 -3.90
C PRO A 771 -1.95 51.25 -2.99
N GLU A 772 -2.20 50.05 -3.54
CA GLU A 772 -1.39 48.81 -3.47
C GLU A 772 -0.97 48.20 -2.12
N GLU A 773 -1.38 46.93 -1.93
CA GLU A 773 -0.39 45.86 -1.75
C GLU A 773 -0.86 44.57 -2.44
N THR A 774 0.03 44.09 -3.30
CA THR A 774 0.09 42.84 -4.07
C THR A 774 0.13 41.59 -3.18
N TRP A 775 -0.11 40.40 -3.75
CA TRP A 775 0.77 39.21 -3.68
C TRP A 775 0.02 37.97 -4.21
N THR A 776 0.24 37.67 -5.50
CA THR A 776 0.29 36.30 -6.01
C THR A 776 1.73 35.81 -5.85
N SER A 777 1.92 34.70 -5.15
CA SER A 777 3.20 34.00 -5.05
C SER A 777 3.32 33.00 -6.20
N ASP A 778 4.16 33.32 -7.19
CA ASP A 778 4.82 32.30 -8.01
C ASP A 778 6.28 32.24 -7.57
N PHE A 779 6.69 31.04 -7.18
CA PHE A 779 8.07 30.74 -6.83
C PHE A 779 8.85 30.42 -8.10
N ASP A 780 10.04 31.00 -8.11
CA ASP A 780 11.08 30.98 -9.10
C ASP A 780 11.77 29.60 -9.24
N THR A 781 12.20 29.29 -10.46
CA THR A 781 13.47 28.57 -10.68
C THR A 781 14.18 29.24 -11.84
N SER A 782 15.14 30.09 -11.47
CA SER A 782 16.16 30.69 -12.30
C SER A 782 17.35 29.75 -12.48
N LEU A 783 18.00 29.83 -13.64
CA LEU A 783 19.38 29.41 -13.87
C LEU A 783 20.09 30.57 -14.57
N GLU A 784 21.25 30.92 -14.02
CA GLU A 784 22.05 32.12 -14.27
C GLU A 784 22.96 32.05 -15.51
N ALA A 785 23.63 33.19 -15.73
CA ALA A 785 24.82 33.52 -16.54
C ALA A 785 24.52 34.06 -17.94
N SER A 786 25.03 35.20 -18.41
CA SER A 786 26.10 36.14 -18.01
C SER A 786 25.92 37.39 -18.90
N GLY A 787 26.02 38.65 -18.44
CA GLY A 787 27.28 39.38 -18.28
C GLY A 787 27.37 40.61 -19.24
N SER A 788 27.59 41.78 -18.64
CA SER A 788 28.16 43.06 -19.15
C SER A 788 27.49 43.87 -20.29
N ASP A 789 26.82 44.95 -19.87
CA ASP A 789 27.20 46.38 -20.05
C ASP A 789 27.77 46.93 -21.39
N GLU A 790 27.08 47.97 -21.89
CA GLU A 790 27.54 49.33 -22.25
C GLU A 790 27.10 49.93 -23.62
N GLU A 791 26.37 51.06 -23.47
CA GLU A 791 26.34 52.32 -24.24
C GLU A 791 26.04 52.44 -25.78
N ARG A 792 24.85 53.01 -26.04
CA ARG A 792 24.60 54.34 -26.67
C ARG A 792 25.12 54.63 -28.10
N ALA A 793 24.20 54.87 -29.06
CA ALA A 793 23.96 56.19 -29.71
C ALA A 793 23.19 56.15 -31.08
N SER A 794 22.08 56.91 -31.14
CA SER A 794 21.57 57.79 -32.24
C SER A 794 21.27 57.31 -33.69
N THR A 795 19.96 57.24 -34.03
CA THR A 795 19.15 57.85 -35.15
C THR A 795 19.69 58.01 -36.60
N PRO A 796 18.83 58.16 -37.66
CA PRO A 796 17.42 57.79 -37.89
C PRO A 796 17.14 57.07 -39.25
N ALA A 797 15.87 56.69 -39.47
CA ALA A 797 15.28 55.93 -40.60
C ALA A 797 15.33 56.64 -41.99
N PRO A 798 14.96 56.02 -43.15
CA PRO A 798 13.59 55.57 -43.41
C PRO A 798 13.36 54.36 -44.36
N SER A 799 12.10 53.90 -44.33
CA SER A 799 11.32 53.19 -45.36
C SER A 799 11.53 51.68 -45.58
N ALA A 800 10.69 50.89 -44.91
CA ALA A 800 10.32 49.54 -45.36
C ALA A 800 8.81 49.31 -45.13
N SER A 801 8.21 48.68 -46.14
CA SER A 801 6.82 48.27 -46.34
C SER A 801 6.14 47.62 -45.10
N PRO A 802 4.79 47.61 -45.01
CA PRO A 802 4.11 47.03 -43.86
C PRO A 802 4.34 45.53 -43.80
N ALA A 803 5.17 45.10 -42.84
CA ALA A 803 5.31 43.71 -42.46
C ALA A 803 4.00 43.23 -41.82
N SER A 804 3.36 42.25 -42.45
CA SER A 804 2.29 41.46 -41.85
C SER A 804 2.76 40.84 -40.51
N PRO A 805 1.91 40.80 -39.47
CA PRO A 805 2.29 40.20 -38.19
C PRO A 805 2.59 38.70 -38.35
N PRO A 806 3.49 38.13 -37.54
CA PRO A 806 3.89 36.73 -37.67
C PRO A 806 2.67 35.83 -37.44
N ARG A 807 2.30 35.06 -38.46
CA ARG A 807 1.30 34.00 -38.32
C ARG A 807 1.87 32.95 -37.38
N ARG A 808 1.36 32.87 -36.14
CA ARG A 808 1.44 31.62 -35.37
C ARG A 808 0.84 30.52 -36.24
N HIS A 809 1.65 29.59 -36.72
CA HIS A 809 1.17 28.43 -37.46
C HIS A 809 0.38 27.54 -36.51
N VAL A 810 -0.95 27.73 -36.47
CA VAL A 810 -1.85 26.75 -35.87
C VAL A 810 -1.82 25.51 -36.79
N LEU A 811 -1.11 24.46 -36.37
CA LEU A 811 -0.87 23.25 -37.16
C LEU A 811 -2.17 22.50 -37.51
N LEU A 812 -3.18 22.54 -36.64
CA LEU A 812 -4.48 21.89 -36.84
C LEU A 812 -5.62 22.84 -36.43
N ARG A 813 -6.59 23.03 -37.31
CA ARG A 813 -7.82 23.78 -37.00
C ARG A 813 -8.84 22.87 -36.33
N MET A 814 -9.59 23.39 -35.36
CA MET A 814 -10.68 22.67 -34.66
C MET A 814 -12.04 22.88 -35.36
N ASP A 815 -12.00 22.96 -36.68
CA ASP A 815 -13.19 23.14 -37.52
C ASP A 815 -14.10 21.91 -37.42
N GLU A 816 -15.39 22.08 -37.68
CA GLU A 816 -16.36 20.99 -37.59
C GLU A 816 -16.16 19.93 -38.68
N ASP A 817 -15.96 18.68 -38.25
CA ASP A 817 -15.77 17.51 -39.10
C ASP A 817 -17.10 17.02 -39.72
N ALA A 818 -17.03 16.36 -40.88
CA ALA A 818 -18.21 15.89 -41.60
C ALA A 818 -18.98 14.82 -40.81
N GLU A 819 -18.27 13.90 -40.15
CA GLU A 819 -18.88 12.86 -39.29
C GLU A 819 -19.66 13.45 -38.12
N GLU A 820 -19.21 14.60 -37.59
CA GLU A 820 -19.94 15.28 -36.52
C GLU A 820 -21.30 15.80 -36.98
N ARG A 821 -21.37 16.34 -38.21
CA ARG A 821 -22.62 16.90 -38.76
C ARG A 821 -23.69 15.82 -38.94
N GLU A 822 -23.30 14.64 -39.42
CA GLU A 822 -24.21 13.50 -39.62
C GLU A 822 -24.78 12.98 -38.28
N LEU A 823 -24.00 13.04 -37.20
CA LEU A 823 -24.41 12.57 -35.88
C LEU A 823 -25.33 13.54 -35.13
N ARG A 824 -25.50 14.77 -35.62
CA ARG A 824 -26.35 15.81 -35.01
C ARG A 824 -27.68 15.93 -35.73
N LYS A 825 -28.77 15.71 -34.99
CA LYS A 825 -30.14 15.84 -35.52
C LYS A 825 -30.63 17.30 -35.61
N ASP A 826 -29.94 18.25 -34.98
CA ASP A 826 -30.38 19.65 -34.85
C ASP A 826 -29.68 20.64 -35.81
N GLY A 827 -28.64 20.20 -36.53
CA GLY A 827 -27.88 21.02 -37.48
C GLY A 827 -27.09 22.19 -36.86
N SER A 828 -26.95 22.27 -35.54
CA SER A 828 -26.24 23.36 -34.88
C SER A 828 -24.73 23.07 -34.77
N ALA A 829 -23.90 23.93 -35.36
CA ALA A 829 -22.45 23.73 -35.34
C ALA A 829 -21.88 23.96 -33.94
N VAL A 830 -21.13 22.99 -33.40
CA VAL A 830 -20.43 23.16 -32.12
C VAL A 830 -19.13 23.93 -32.34
N SER A 831 -18.91 24.94 -31.48
CA SER A 831 -17.65 25.66 -31.47
C SER A 831 -16.52 24.74 -31.02
N GLY A 832 -15.30 24.96 -31.53
CA GLY A 832 -14.13 24.19 -31.10
C GLY A 832 -13.86 24.29 -29.60
N ASP A 833 -14.27 25.40 -28.96
CA ASP A 833 -14.14 25.59 -27.52
C ASP A 833 -15.16 24.76 -26.74
N THR A 834 -16.41 24.69 -27.19
CA THR A 834 -17.44 23.82 -26.59
C THR A 834 -17.07 22.34 -26.74
N PHE A 835 -16.55 21.94 -27.90
CA PHE A 835 -16.05 20.58 -28.13
C PHE A 835 -14.95 20.23 -27.11
N ARG A 836 -13.98 21.13 -26.92
CA ARG A 836 -12.88 20.94 -25.96
C ARG A 836 -13.37 20.82 -24.54
N GLN A 837 -14.24 21.74 -24.08
CA GLN A 837 -14.78 21.71 -22.72
C GLN A 837 -15.56 20.43 -22.43
N ARG A 838 -16.39 19.96 -23.37
CA ARG A 838 -17.11 18.69 -23.22
C ARG A 838 -16.16 17.50 -23.22
N THR A 839 -15.09 17.54 -24.02
CA THR A 839 -14.03 16.52 -24.01
C THR A 839 -13.33 16.48 -22.65
N GLU A 840 -13.03 17.62 -22.03
CA GLU A 840 -12.46 17.68 -20.68
C GLU A 840 -13.38 17.08 -19.60
N VAL A 841 -14.70 17.20 -19.75
CA VAL A 841 -15.65 16.49 -18.88
C VAL A 841 -15.57 14.99 -19.12
N PHE A 842 -15.58 14.55 -20.38
CA PHE A 842 -15.45 13.15 -20.75
C PHE A 842 -14.17 12.52 -20.17
N GLU A 843 -13.02 13.18 -20.32
CA GLU A 843 -11.74 12.73 -19.74
C GLU A 843 -11.81 12.60 -18.21
N ARG A 844 -12.45 13.56 -17.52
CA ARG A 844 -12.66 13.46 -16.06
C ARG A 844 -13.54 12.27 -15.67
N LEU A 845 -14.54 11.92 -16.49
CA LEU A 845 -15.35 10.73 -16.26
C LEU A 845 -14.58 9.43 -16.45
N MET A 846 -13.51 9.42 -17.26
CA MET A 846 -12.68 8.22 -17.46
C MET A 846 -11.95 7.80 -16.18
N MET A 847 -11.74 8.72 -15.23
CA MET A 847 -11.16 8.38 -13.93
C MET A 847 -11.98 7.33 -13.16
N PHE A 848 -13.28 7.22 -13.41
CA PHE A 848 -14.15 6.25 -12.74
C PHE A 848 -14.22 4.90 -13.44
N ILE A 849 -13.65 4.77 -14.64
CA ILE A 849 -13.74 3.58 -15.48
C ILE A 849 -12.47 2.75 -15.34
N GLY A 850 -12.60 1.43 -15.25
CA GLY A 850 -11.45 0.50 -15.19
C GLY A 850 -10.52 0.63 -16.39
N GLU A 851 -9.21 0.44 -16.18
CA GLU A 851 -8.15 0.60 -17.19
C GLU A 851 -8.42 -0.17 -18.48
N GLY A 852 -8.94 -1.40 -18.39
CA GLY A 852 -9.22 -2.23 -19.57
C GLY A 852 -10.41 -1.78 -20.41
N GLU A 853 -11.26 -0.88 -19.90
CA GLU A 853 -12.51 -0.47 -20.53
C GLU A 853 -12.51 1.00 -21.01
N LYS A 854 -11.49 1.77 -20.64
CA LYS A 854 -11.30 3.17 -21.05
C LYS A 854 -10.21 3.30 -22.12
N GLN A 855 -10.21 4.45 -22.80
CA GLN A 855 -9.11 4.87 -23.67
C GLN A 855 -7.78 5.01 -22.88
N PRO A 856 -6.60 4.89 -23.52
CA PRO A 856 -5.31 4.98 -22.83
C PRO A 856 -5.13 6.29 -22.06
N GLU A 857 -4.39 6.26 -20.97
CA GLU A 857 -4.04 7.44 -20.18
C GLU A 857 -3.02 8.34 -20.90
N GLY A 858 -3.03 9.64 -20.60
CA GLY A 858 -2.16 10.61 -21.26
C GLY A 858 -2.50 10.88 -22.72
N GLY A 859 -1.77 11.80 -23.35
CA GLY A 859 -1.87 12.08 -24.78
C GLY A 859 -0.81 11.34 -25.60
N LEU A 860 -0.98 11.30 -26.92
CA LEU A 860 0.02 10.73 -27.84
C LEU A 860 1.43 11.37 -27.67
N VAL A 861 1.48 12.67 -27.35
CA VAL A 861 2.75 13.37 -27.11
C VAL A 861 3.41 12.90 -25.82
N ASP A 862 2.65 12.72 -24.75
CA ASP A 862 3.17 12.22 -23.47
C ASP A 862 3.69 10.79 -23.61
N PHE A 863 2.93 9.97 -24.35
CA PHE A 863 3.33 8.62 -24.70
C PHE A 863 4.65 8.59 -25.50
N MET A 864 4.82 9.49 -26.48
CA MET A 864 6.07 9.61 -27.23
C MET A 864 7.27 10.05 -26.36
N ASN A 865 7.03 10.86 -25.34
CA ASN A 865 8.08 11.31 -24.42
C ASN A 865 8.45 10.22 -23.40
N ASN A 866 7.51 9.34 -23.06
CA ASN A 866 7.65 8.32 -22.00
C ASN A 866 7.65 6.88 -22.52
N ILE A 867 8.05 6.67 -23.79
CA ILE A 867 8.07 5.34 -24.42
C ILE A 867 8.73 4.33 -23.48
N GLY A 868 9.93 4.60 -22.96
CA GLY A 868 10.64 3.69 -22.05
C GLY A 868 9.94 3.36 -20.72
N GLU A 869 9.09 4.22 -20.17
CA GLU A 869 8.35 3.95 -18.90
C GLU A 869 6.94 3.36 -19.12
N SER A 870 6.39 3.52 -20.34
CA SER A 870 5.04 3.03 -20.69
C SER A 870 5.00 1.56 -21.10
N TRP A 871 6.14 1.01 -21.55
CA TRP A 871 6.31 -0.39 -21.94
C TRP A 871 6.89 -1.20 -20.79
#